data_AF-A0A9P2FFU6-F1
#
_entry.id   AF-A0A9P2FFU6-F1
#
_cell.length_a   1.000
_cell.length_b   1.000
_cell.length_c   1.000
_cell.angle_alpha   90.00
_cell.angle_beta   90.00
_cell.angle_gamma   90.00
#
_symmetry.space_group_name_H-M   'P 1'
#
loop_
_entity.id
_entity.type
_entity.pdbx_description
1 polymer ?
#
loop_
_entity_poly.entity_id
_entity_poly.type
_entity_poly.pdbx_seq_one_letter_code
_entity_poly.pdbx_strand_id
1 'polypeptide(L)'
;MVQYYTDKEFTDLTHTLAKAVKNFNLVVFVGAGTSLSQGYPNWNGYIEKLIHFWQFNIQHVIGEEMKVTNELLSRFDGILNSNTTPKRKIDLLHTLLQNILGEDFKDVKLNFEEYFFKEVVPDYIENSVLVEMIKLDPIFITSNYDFEIERHLKRSKQKGAFKPINNIREFVELNNILRSGDVLHLHGTTQGNWDFFVNSSVDYSRQYLKGSKDFNSLSKWFEEKQPVVLFIGSSMEEEEILALLPATTKNFALMKANSSETQGLREIYNQTYQNNNNTTIFWYGDSYDDLPGKVAEIVKITQNELETPQSIDDWNTLHIMSTDDELFKEILEKHIEDERFLFDIFKADDSDLEEKILKNTLNSQVLLGEISNISSFWTMIDRKFDTLDEKQVQAIISIFQKQRLSVYWEEIFKVFEKLKESEPIGQDDINKMRRNLSQEQEIIETAFSSDADLMGYWLIEQLQKETSNRRSIFYDDKIISINLKSEIIPLIVKLMTDETRYIYWSFKEIISDELIRIIYVSLLNDKMLLDNKSILDNCPDLLLESHPFQRILVSIDNEVGLNDSIINKLINKIDFSNTIFGSELNSFSRKHKGEIEELGIEISRDYQDMIFGVESGFVHQKSFIDINQILSEDMDTILEILLPKQNDSSSKRKDFFYENTYQETSSFLLSLLNKNDEVSKKIKQIILEKGLLLYPIYDKLFVEILVNNTYCTELRNESLNIFLEKFSLKSFSWEEKKFFESLIDKEEFTNKAFEKLLQVNVNELNYDYVYVDKTRPELIEVNDFINTELGRYLGILIKLNKKEYSRRSEIKNIISQVNSKPFREFSQGALSLVNSPVDLEEITINTLQGYSYVVRGFQKESLEKFKSVGQELLKKGLVNDFNKDNLFILSLFMINPSDEEVKVNWSEINFSGFIDIILQNEIEFDYEEQWIKNIILKDEDGQYGMEILHSIARDLALINKSKKLVDIFEETINRYAAKIKFNLFLRAIEKQDNPPKKDLLIRFFFLLLDNAKLAHGYFGSGKLADLMKQLDPNLQKKLAKHSKLSTILSPLEIENLKREIE
;
A
#
# COMPACT_ATOMS: atom_id res chain seq x y z
N MET A 1 -14.19 15.04 58.83
CA MET A 1 -14.38 15.40 57.41
C MET A 1 -15.81 15.83 57.24
N VAL A 2 -16.05 17.02 56.67
CA VAL A 2 -17.39 17.42 56.23
C VAL A 2 -17.69 16.58 54.99
N GLN A 3 -18.79 15.82 55.01
CA GLN A 3 -19.23 15.04 53.87
C GLN A 3 -20.14 15.93 53.02
N TYR A 4 -19.66 16.34 51.84
CA TYR A 4 -20.35 17.30 50.96
C TYR A 4 -21.41 16.66 50.07
N TYR A 5 -21.33 15.35 49.86
CA TYR A 5 -22.23 14.55 49.02
C TYR A 5 -22.26 13.09 49.50
N THR A 6 -23.29 12.35 49.07
CA THR A 6 -23.45 10.92 49.33
C THR A 6 -22.87 10.07 48.19
N ASP A 7 -22.49 8.82 48.49
CA ASP A 7 -22.01 7.88 47.47
C ASP A 7 -23.06 7.64 46.37
N LYS A 8 -24.35 7.72 46.74
CA LYS A 8 -25.46 7.59 45.79
C LYS A 8 -25.50 8.76 44.81
N GLU A 9 -25.35 9.99 45.28
CA GLU A 9 -25.30 11.18 44.40
C GLU A 9 -24.09 11.14 43.48
N PHE A 10 -22.94 10.70 43.99
CA PHE A 10 -21.73 10.58 43.19
C PHE A 10 -21.84 9.50 42.10
N THR A 11 -22.36 8.31 42.45
CA THR A 11 -22.59 7.23 41.50
C THR A 11 -23.61 7.62 40.43
N ASP A 12 -24.65 8.35 40.83
CA ASP A 12 -25.69 8.82 39.93
C ASP A 12 -25.17 9.90 38.95
N LEU A 13 -24.27 10.79 39.41
CA LEU A 13 -23.54 11.72 38.55
C LEU A 13 -22.72 10.95 37.50
N THR A 14 -21.79 10.09 37.92
CA THR A 14 -20.87 9.40 36.99
C THR A 14 -21.61 8.49 36.02
N HIS A 15 -22.64 7.76 36.48
CA HIS A 15 -23.48 6.92 35.63
C HIS A 15 -24.26 7.72 34.58
N THR A 16 -24.77 8.89 34.96
CA THR A 16 -25.50 9.77 34.03
C THR A 16 -24.54 10.36 32.99
N LEU A 17 -23.35 10.79 33.41
CA LEU A 17 -22.31 11.28 32.50
C LEU A 17 -21.85 10.18 31.53
N ALA A 18 -21.60 8.95 31.99
CA ALA A 18 -21.18 7.84 31.14
C ALA A 18 -22.24 7.54 30.05
N LYS A 19 -23.52 7.51 30.42
CA LYS A 19 -24.62 7.39 29.45
C LYS A 19 -24.66 8.55 28.45
N ALA A 20 -24.39 9.76 28.91
CA ALA A 20 -24.43 10.94 28.06
C ALA A 20 -23.27 10.96 27.04
N VAL A 21 -22.05 10.65 27.48
CA VAL A 21 -20.88 10.48 26.61
C VAL A 21 -21.15 9.39 25.58
N LYS A 22 -21.64 8.22 26.03
CA LYS A 22 -21.98 7.10 25.14
C LYS A 22 -23.04 7.48 24.11
N ASN A 23 -23.86 8.49 24.33
CA ASN A 23 -24.91 8.93 23.41
C ASN A 23 -24.58 10.20 22.63
N PHE A 24 -23.36 10.73 22.75
CA PHE A 24 -22.91 11.97 22.11
C PHE A 24 -23.80 13.17 22.48
N ASN A 25 -24.31 13.20 23.72
CA ASN A 25 -25.23 14.25 24.19
C ASN A 25 -24.81 14.87 25.54
N LEU A 26 -23.52 14.77 25.90
CA LEU A 26 -22.94 15.49 27.03
C LEU A 26 -22.55 16.91 26.61
N VAL A 27 -23.04 17.91 27.35
CA VAL A 27 -22.60 19.31 27.25
C VAL A 27 -21.84 19.66 28.53
N VAL A 28 -20.64 20.21 28.39
CA VAL A 28 -19.88 20.78 29.52
C VAL A 28 -19.90 22.30 29.36
N PHE A 29 -20.54 22.98 30.31
CA PHE A 29 -20.54 24.43 30.38
C PHE A 29 -19.35 24.91 31.22
N VAL A 30 -18.41 25.62 30.58
CA VAL A 30 -17.19 26.12 31.22
C VAL A 30 -17.36 27.61 31.51
N GLY A 31 -17.39 27.98 32.80
CA GLY A 31 -17.43 29.36 33.25
C GLY A 31 -16.04 29.98 33.48
N ALA A 32 -16.03 31.27 33.80
CA ALA A 32 -14.79 32.05 33.99
C ALA A 32 -13.92 31.54 35.15
N GLY A 33 -14.52 30.85 36.13
CA GLY A 33 -13.80 30.26 37.26
C GLY A 33 -12.73 29.26 36.85
N THR A 34 -12.89 28.61 35.69
CA THR A 34 -11.85 27.73 35.12
C THR A 34 -10.70 28.54 34.55
N SER A 35 -10.96 29.64 33.84
CA SER A 35 -9.90 30.52 33.31
C SER A 35 -9.14 31.27 34.41
N LEU A 36 -9.77 31.55 35.56
CA LEU A 36 -9.12 32.20 36.71
C LEU A 36 -7.87 31.44 37.19
N SER A 37 -7.91 30.11 37.21
CA SER A 37 -6.76 29.30 37.66
C SER A 37 -5.57 29.36 36.69
N GLN A 38 -5.75 29.91 35.49
CA GLN A 38 -4.68 30.14 34.50
C GLN A 38 -4.18 31.59 34.47
N GLY A 39 -4.60 32.43 35.41
CA GLY A 39 -4.14 33.83 35.53
C GLY A 39 -5.04 34.87 34.86
N TYR A 40 -6.16 34.46 34.24
CA TYR A 40 -7.15 35.39 33.70
C TYR A 40 -7.86 36.14 34.86
N PRO A 41 -8.20 37.43 34.67
CA PRO A 41 -8.88 38.19 35.72
C PRO A 41 -10.36 37.79 35.81
N ASN A 42 -10.96 38.00 36.98
CA ASN A 42 -12.41 37.98 37.10
C ASN A 42 -13.03 39.19 36.36
N TRP A 43 -14.35 39.21 36.27
CA TRP A 43 -15.08 40.25 35.53
C TRP A 43 -14.69 41.69 35.93
N ASN A 44 -14.49 41.96 37.22
CA ASN A 44 -14.05 43.29 37.69
C ASN A 44 -12.62 43.61 37.22
N GLY A 45 -11.70 42.65 37.32
CA GLY A 45 -10.33 42.82 36.85
C GLY A 45 -10.22 42.97 35.33
N TYR A 46 -11.10 42.30 34.56
CA TYR A 46 -11.21 42.51 33.11
C TYR A 46 -11.60 43.96 32.79
N ILE A 47 -12.64 44.50 33.44
CA ILE A 47 -13.07 45.90 33.23
C ILE A 47 -11.95 46.89 33.57
N GLU A 48 -11.26 46.67 34.69
CA GLU A 48 -10.16 47.53 35.11
C GLU A 48 -9.04 47.56 34.07
N LYS A 49 -8.58 46.38 33.61
CA LYS A 49 -7.55 46.27 32.57
C LYS A 49 -8.00 46.89 31.25
N LEU A 50 -9.25 46.68 30.84
CA LEU A 50 -9.82 47.27 29.62
C LEU A 50 -9.83 48.81 29.66
N ILE A 51 -10.31 49.40 30.76
CA ILE A 51 -10.36 50.86 30.92
C ILE A 51 -8.95 51.45 30.93
N HIS A 52 -8.02 50.84 31.68
CA HIS A 52 -6.62 51.27 31.70
C HIS A 52 -5.98 51.14 30.32
N PHE A 53 -6.19 50.03 29.60
CA PHE A 53 -5.68 49.87 28.24
C PHE A 53 -6.08 51.04 27.36
N TRP A 54 -7.36 51.41 27.34
CA TRP A 54 -7.83 52.54 26.55
C TRP A 54 -7.30 53.87 27.06
N GLN A 55 -7.23 54.08 28.38
CA GLN A 55 -6.67 55.30 28.96
C GLN A 55 -5.21 55.54 28.52
N PHE A 56 -4.40 54.48 28.42
CA PHE A 56 -3.00 54.58 27.97
C PHE A 56 -2.85 54.62 26.45
N ASN A 57 -3.67 53.86 25.71
CA ASN A 57 -3.49 53.68 24.27
C ASN A 57 -4.31 54.64 23.40
N ILE A 58 -5.25 55.40 23.96
CA ILE A 58 -6.11 56.31 23.17
C ILE A 58 -5.30 57.32 22.34
N GLN A 59 -4.13 57.77 22.82
CA GLN A 59 -3.25 58.69 22.09
C GLN A 59 -2.69 58.11 20.78
N HIS A 60 -2.59 56.79 20.68
CA HIS A 60 -2.05 56.09 19.51
C HIS A 60 -3.13 55.85 18.44
N VAL A 61 -4.39 56.07 18.79
CA VAL A 61 -5.55 55.77 17.95
C VAL A 61 -6.26 57.05 17.49
N ILE A 62 -6.18 58.14 18.26
CA ILE A 62 -6.69 59.45 17.84
C ILE A 62 -5.75 60.07 16.78
N GLY A 63 -6.33 60.65 15.73
CA GLY A 63 -5.57 61.33 14.67
C GLY A 63 -4.82 62.57 15.15
N GLU A 64 -3.88 63.08 14.33
CA GLU A 64 -2.98 64.21 14.67
C GLU A 64 -3.69 65.51 15.11
N GLU A 65 -4.99 65.64 14.80
CA GLU A 65 -5.81 66.82 15.12
C GLU A 65 -6.31 66.87 16.59
N MET A 66 -6.27 65.77 17.34
CA MET A 66 -6.83 65.69 18.70
C MET A 66 -5.73 65.46 19.76
N LYS A 67 -5.73 66.24 20.85
CA LYS A 67 -4.77 66.08 21.96
C LYS A 67 -5.43 65.40 23.16
N VAL A 68 -4.78 64.37 23.71
CA VAL A 68 -5.17 63.78 25.01
C VAL A 68 -4.99 64.84 26.10
N THR A 69 -6.07 65.14 26.82
CA THR A 69 -6.08 66.13 27.91
C THR A 69 -6.28 65.45 29.27
N ASN A 70 -5.87 66.11 30.35
CA ASN A 70 -6.17 65.64 31.71
C ASN A 70 -7.68 65.51 31.98
N GLU A 71 -8.50 66.35 31.34
CA GLU A 71 -9.96 66.22 31.43
C GLU A 71 -10.43 64.89 30.84
N LEU A 72 -9.93 64.50 29.65
CA LEU A 72 -10.25 63.22 29.05
C LEU A 72 -9.79 62.04 29.92
N LEU A 73 -8.56 62.08 30.45
CA LEU A 73 -8.04 61.04 31.35
C LEU A 73 -8.91 60.90 32.62
N SER A 74 -9.36 62.02 33.19
CA SER A 74 -10.26 62.00 34.37
C SER A 74 -11.63 61.38 34.09
N ARG A 75 -12.08 61.35 32.82
CA ARG A 75 -13.32 60.66 32.43
C ARG A 75 -13.17 59.14 32.49
N PHE A 76 -12.01 58.60 32.09
CA PHE A 76 -11.71 57.16 32.27
C PHE A 76 -11.71 56.79 33.76
N ASP A 77 -11.04 57.58 34.60
CA ASP A 77 -11.02 57.37 36.06
C ASP A 77 -12.44 57.46 36.65
N GLY A 78 -13.27 58.39 36.15
CA GLY A 78 -14.66 58.54 36.56
C GLY A 78 -15.53 57.33 36.21
N ILE A 79 -15.31 56.71 35.04
CA ILE A 79 -16.01 55.49 34.64
C ILE A 79 -15.59 54.32 35.54
N LEU A 80 -14.29 54.15 35.76
CA LEU A 80 -13.72 53.07 36.58
C LEU A 80 -14.26 53.12 38.02
N ASN A 81 -14.28 54.31 38.62
CA ASN A 81 -14.71 54.54 40.00
C ASN A 81 -16.24 54.66 40.18
N SER A 82 -17.02 54.53 39.11
CA SER A 82 -18.48 54.64 39.21
C SER A 82 -19.12 53.45 39.94
N ASN A 83 -20.20 53.69 40.69
CA ASN A 83 -21.00 52.66 41.39
C ASN A 83 -21.98 51.91 40.45
N THR A 84 -21.63 51.79 39.17
CA THR A 84 -22.46 51.09 38.17
C THR A 84 -22.03 49.63 38.01
N THR A 85 -22.90 48.82 37.41
CA THR A 85 -22.55 47.42 37.12
C THR A 85 -21.39 47.37 36.12
N PRO A 86 -20.53 46.35 36.18
CA PRO A 86 -19.43 46.17 35.23
C PRO A 86 -19.85 46.26 33.75
N LYS A 87 -20.97 45.62 33.37
CA LYS A 87 -21.54 45.68 32.00
C LYS A 87 -21.90 47.13 31.59
N ARG A 88 -22.35 47.95 32.55
CA ARG A 88 -22.71 49.35 32.31
C ARG A 88 -21.48 50.26 32.23
N LYS A 89 -20.39 49.93 32.91
CA LYS A 89 -19.10 50.64 32.76
C LYS A 89 -18.58 50.51 31.33
N ILE A 90 -18.73 49.34 30.70
CA ILE A 90 -18.39 49.15 29.29
C ILE A 90 -19.26 50.02 28.38
N ASP A 91 -20.58 50.12 28.59
CA ASP A 91 -21.42 51.01 27.79
C ASP A 91 -20.92 52.47 27.85
N LEU A 92 -20.53 52.93 29.04
CA LEU A 92 -20.00 54.28 29.25
C LEU A 92 -18.64 54.47 28.56
N LEU A 93 -17.76 53.46 28.63
CA LEU A 93 -16.48 53.44 27.93
C LEU A 93 -16.68 53.48 26.42
N HIS A 94 -17.51 52.61 25.85
CA HIS A 94 -17.83 52.60 24.42
C HIS A 94 -18.43 53.94 23.98
N THR A 95 -19.33 54.55 24.78
CA THR A 95 -19.88 55.87 24.48
C THR A 95 -18.80 56.94 24.47
N LEU A 96 -17.87 56.91 25.42
CA LEU A 96 -16.73 57.82 25.47
C LEU A 96 -15.84 57.65 24.24
N LEU A 97 -15.46 56.42 23.90
CA LEU A 97 -14.61 56.10 22.75
C LEU A 97 -15.27 56.45 21.41
N GLN A 98 -16.56 56.14 21.24
CA GLN A 98 -17.34 56.51 20.05
C GLN A 98 -17.40 58.03 19.84
N ASN A 99 -17.49 58.81 20.91
CA ASN A 99 -17.48 60.28 20.83
C ASN A 99 -16.11 60.85 20.43
N ILE A 100 -15.03 60.11 20.70
CA ILE A 100 -13.65 60.52 20.40
C ILE A 100 -13.27 60.08 18.99
N LEU A 101 -13.56 58.84 18.63
CA LEU A 101 -13.06 58.16 17.43
C LEU A 101 -14.05 58.19 16.26
N GLY A 102 -15.33 58.50 16.48
CA GLY A 102 -16.32 58.51 15.41
C GLY A 102 -16.46 57.13 14.74
N GLU A 103 -16.49 57.09 13.41
CA GLU A 103 -16.63 55.83 12.65
C GLU A 103 -15.47 54.85 12.91
N ASP A 104 -14.26 55.36 13.17
CA ASP A 104 -13.05 54.55 13.41
C ASP A 104 -13.16 53.69 14.69
N PHE A 105 -14.09 54.01 15.60
CA PHE A 105 -14.31 53.22 16.82
C PHE A 105 -14.60 51.74 16.50
N LYS A 106 -15.35 51.47 15.43
CA LYS A 106 -15.72 50.09 15.07
C LYS A 106 -14.49 49.24 14.76
N ASP A 107 -13.49 49.82 14.11
CA ASP A 107 -12.29 49.13 13.65
C ASP A 107 -11.33 48.78 14.80
N VAL A 108 -11.43 49.47 15.93
CA VAL A 108 -10.50 49.34 17.06
C VAL A 108 -11.15 48.88 18.35
N LYS A 109 -12.49 48.76 18.41
CA LYS A 109 -13.28 48.47 19.62
C LYS A 109 -12.74 47.28 20.42
N LEU A 110 -12.30 46.22 19.74
CA LEU A 110 -11.84 44.97 20.34
C LEU A 110 -10.31 44.83 20.42
N ASN A 111 -9.55 45.91 20.20
CA ASN A 111 -8.07 45.85 20.24
C ASN A 111 -7.54 45.33 21.57
N PHE A 112 -8.18 45.69 22.69
CA PHE A 112 -7.79 45.16 24.00
C PHE A 112 -8.03 43.65 24.07
N GLU A 113 -9.23 43.22 23.71
CA GLU A 113 -9.63 41.81 23.77
C GLU A 113 -8.79 40.95 22.82
N GLU A 114 -8.45 41.47 21.64
CA GLU A 114 -7.58 40.77 20.69
C GLU A 114 -6.19 40.60 21.30
N TYR A 115 -5.57 41.67 21.78
CA TYR A 115 -4.29 41.56 22.47
C TYR A 115 -4.35 40.61 23.68
N PHE A 116 -5.33 40.82 24.58
CA PHE A 116 -5.35 40.19 25.89
C PHE A 116 -5.76 38.71 25.87
N PHE A 117 -6.77 38.32 25.08
CA PHE A 117 -7.27 36.94 25.07
C PHE A 117 -6.62 36.07 23.99
N LYS A 118 -5.97 36.66 22.98
CA LYS A 118 -5.32 35.92 21.89
C LYS A 118 -3.80 35.89 22.05
N GLU A 119 -3.17 37.03 22.32
CA GLU A 119 -1.71 37.17 22.26
C GLU A 119 -1.01 36.95 23.61
N VAL A 120 -1.64 37.35 24.71
CA VAL A 120 -1.06 37.14 26.05
C VAL A 120 -1.03 35.64 26.39
N VAL A 121 0.15 35.18 26.80
CA VAL A 121 0.37 33.80 27.27
C VAL A 121 -0.16 33.68 28.71
N PRO A 122 -0.94 32.64 29.04
CA PRO A 122 -1.44 32.43 30.40
C PRO A 122 -0.30 32.11 31.38
N ASP A 123 -0.56 32.28 32.68
CA ASP A 123 0.44 32.00 33.72
C ASP A 123 0.82 30.51 33.78
N TYR A 124 -0.09 29.64 33.35
CA TYR A 124 0.09 28.19 33.28
C TYR A 124 -0.34 27.66 31.91
N ILE A 125 0.53 26.83 31.31
CA ILE A 125 0.33 26.22 29.98
C ILE A 125 -0.89 25.27 29.97
N GLU A 126 -1.23 24.68 31.11
CA GLU A 126 -2.33 23.72 31.26
C GLU A 126 -3.29 24.07 32.39
N ASN A 127 -4.56 23.77 32.15
CA ASN A 127 -5.63 23.77 33.13
C ASN A 127 -6.01 22.33 33.45
N SER A 128 -5.72 21.87 34.67
CA SER A 128 -6.00 20.50 35.09
C SER A 128 -7.48 20.10 34.98
N VAL A 129 -8.42 21.05 35.07
CA VAL A 129 -9.84 20.76 34.88
C VAL A 129 -10.15 20.49 33.41
N LEU A 130 -9.62 21.31 32.49
CA LEU A 130 -9.83 21.13 31.05
C LEU A 130 -9.17 19.85 30.55
N VAL A 131 -7.93 19.56 31.01
CA VAL A 131 -7.18 18.33 30.70
C VAL A 131 -8.00 17.06 30.98
N GLU A 132 -8.76 17.04 32.07
CA GLU A 132 -9.60 15.88 32.41
C GLU A 132 -10.91 15.90 31.63
N MET A 133 -11.56 17.06 31.47
CA MET A 133 -12.85 17.16 30.79
C MET A 133 -12.80 16.78 29.30
N ILE A 134 -11.71 17.11 28.60
CA ILE A 134 -11.57 16.76 27.17
C ILE A 134 -11.56 15.24 26.93
N LYS A 135 -11.16 14.43 27.91
CA LYS A 135 -11.14 12.96 27.82
C LYS A 135 -12.54 12.35 27.64
N LEU A 136 -13.60 13.09 28.00
CA LEU A 136 -14.99 12.69 27.83
C LEU A 136 -15.58 13.10 26.47
N ASP A 137 -14.82 13.84 25.65
CA ASP A 137 -15.24 14.34 24.34
C ASP A 137 -16.63 15.03 24.31
N PRO A 138 -16.89 16.01 25.21
CA PRO A 138 -18.20 16.67 25.29
C PRO A 138 -18.37 17.73 24.21
N ILE A 139 -19.59 18.26 24.09
CA ILE A 139 -19.83 19.58 23.48
C ILE A 139 -19.48 20.64 24.54
N PHE A 140 -18.57 21.54 24.23
CA PHE A 140 -18.23 22.64 25.12
C PHE A 140 -19.09 23.87 24.80
N ILE A 141 -19.63 24.47 25.84
CA ILE A 141 -20.28 25.78 25.76
C ILE A 141 -19.64 26.68 26.80
N THR A 142 -19.31 27.91 26.42
CA THR A 142 -18.68 28.85 27.34
C THR A 142 -19.14 30.27 27.12
N SER A 143 -19.15 31.03 28.21
CA SER A 143 -19.29 32.49 28.24
C SER A 143 -17.94 33.21 28.22
N ASN A 144 -16.83 32.48 28.20
CA ASN A 144 -15.48 33.01 28.29
C ASN A 144 -15.00 33.52 26.92
N TYR A 145 -14.06 34.48 26.95
CA TYR A 145 -13.48 35.10 25.75
C TYR A 145 -12.15 34.49 25.32
N ASP A 146 -11.47 33.81 26.24
CA ASP A 146 -10.21 33.12 25.99
C ASP A 146 -10.41 31.86 25.13
N PHE A 147 -9.32 31.37 24.55
CA PHE A 147 -9.31 30.16 23.72
C PHE A 147 -8.69 28.96 24.45
N GLU A 148 -8.81 28.89 25.78
CA GLU A 148 -8.12 27.85 26.55
C GLU A 148 -8.70 26.46 26.25
N ILE A 149 -10.01 26.32 26.04
CA ILE A 149 -10.62 25.03 25.67
C ILE A 149 -10.03 24.53 24.35
N GLU A 150 -9.95 25.40 23.34
CA GLU A 150 -9.36 25.08 22.04
C GLU A 150 -7.88 24.77 22.13
N ARG A 151 -7.11 25.50 22.95
CA ARG A 151 -5.67 25.22 23.16
C ARG A 151 -5.46 23.80 23.70
N HIS A 152 -6.30 23.36 24.65
CA HIS A 152 -6.23 21.98 25.17
C HIS A 152 -6.70 20.95 24.13
N LEU A 153 -7.76 21.23 23.38
CA LEU A 153 -8.23 20.34 22.31
C LEU A 153 -7.21 20.20 21.17
N LYS A 154 -6.47 21.25 20.82
CA LYS A 154 -5.40 21.18 19.80
C LYS A 154 -4.26 20.23 20.16
N ARG A 155 -4.01 20.02 21.46
CA ARG A 155 -3.02 19.05 21.91
C ARG A 155 -3.54 17.66 21.66
N SER A 156 -4.72 17.31 22.16
CA SER A 156 -5.23 15.94 22.08
C SER A 156 -5.92 15.56 20.76
N LYS A 157 -6.20 16.52 19.88
CA LYS A 157 -6.98 16.33 18.65
C LYS A 157 -6.36 17.01 17.44
N GLN A 158 -6.59 16.44 16.25
CA GLN A 158 -6.19 17.06 14.98
C GLN A 158 -7.04 18.28 14.61
N LYS A 159 -6.45 19.14 13.77
CA LYS A 159 -7.15 20.23 13.10
C LYS A 159 -8.36 19.70 12.32
N GLY A 160 -9.56 20.19 12.67
CA GLY A 160 -10.83 19.78 12.08
C GLY A 160 -11.58 18.70 12.87
N ALA A 161 -10.94 18.03 13.84
CA ALA A 161 -11.59 17.10 14.78
C ALA A 161 -12.37 17.80 15.90
N PHE A 162 -12.15 19.11 16.06
CA PHE A 162 -12.98 20.01 16.85
C PHE A 162 -13.26 21.29 16.06
N LYS A 163 -14.28 22.05 16.44
CA LYS A 163 -14.60 23.33 15.81
C LYS A 163 -14.90 24.43 16.84
N PRO A 164 -14.17 25.55 16.82
CA PRO A 164 -14.57 26.74 17.53
C PRO A 164 -15.74 27.41 16.80
N ILE A 165 -16.78 27.75 17.54
CA ILE A 165 -17.95 28.49 17.08
C ILE A 165 -17.96 29.79 17.87
N ASN A 166 -17.55 30.86 17.20
CA ASN A 166 -17.09 32.07 17.86
C ASN A 166 -18.21 32.91 18.45
N ASN A 167 -19.47 32.67 18.07
CA ASN A 167 -20.66 33.33 18.61
C ASN A 167 -21.92 32.52 18.25
N ILE A 168 -23.05 32.86 18.87
CA ILE A 168 -24.34 32.20 18.60
C ILE A 168 -24.78 32.36 17.14
N ARG A 169 -24.42 33.48 16.49
CA ARG A 169 -24.76 33.71 15.08
C ARG A 169 -24.10 32.69 14.16
N GLU A 170 -22.82 32.39 14.40
CA GLU A 170 -22.08 31.37 13.67
C GLU A 170 -22.71 29.98 13.84
N PHE A 171 -23.17 29.63 15.05
CA PHE A 171 -23.94 28.39 15.27
C PHE A 171 -25.18 28.27 14.36
N VAL A 172 -25.92 29.37 14.18
CA VAL A 172 -27.09 29.40 13.30
C VAL A 172 -26.71 29.27 11.83
N GLU A 173 -25.64 29.94 11.41
CA GLU A 173 -25.11 29.85 10.04
C GLU A 173 -24.58 28.45 9.72
N LEU A 174 -24.24 27.67 10.75
CA LEU A 174 -23.88 26.26 10.69
C LEU A 174 -25.06 25.30 10.84
N ASN A 175 -26.26 25.74 10.47
CA ASN A 175 -27.49 24.95 10.48
C ASN A 175 -27.94 24.46 11.87
N ASN A 176 -27.51 25.13 12.94
CA ASN A 176 -27.86 24.78 14.32
C ASN A 176 -27.39 23.38 14.75
N ILE A 177 -26.23 22.93 14.25
CA ILE A 177 -25.65 21.63 14.60
C ILE A 177 -24.47 21.83 15.56
N LEU A 178 -24.46 21.07 16.66
CA LEU A 178 -23.32 20.93 17.57
C LEU A 178 -22.95 19.45 17.67
N ARG A 179 -21.65 19.15 17.63
CA ARG A 179 -21.09 17.80 17.72
C ARG A 179 -20.07 17.72 18.84
N SER A 180 -19.79 16.50 19.31
CA SER A 180 -18.71 16.26 20.28
C SER A 180 -17.40 16.95 19.86
N GLY A 181 -16.77 17.61 20.82
CA GLY A 181 -15.58 18.43 20.64
C GLY A 181 -15.83 19.87 20.18
N ASP A 182 -17.02 20.23 19.69
CA ASP A 182 -17.29 21.62 19.31
C ASP A 182 -17.28 22.55 20.53
N VAL A 183 -16.81 23.79 20.34
CA VAL A 183 -16.71 24.81 21.38
C VAL A 183 -17.56 26.02 20.98
N LEU A 184 -18.67 26.24 21.67
CA LEU A 184 -19.55 27.39 21.43
C LEU A 184 -19.29 28.51 22.44
N HIS A 185 -18.77 29.63 21.94
CA HIS A 185 -18.61 30.86 22.70
C HIS A 185 -19.90 31.69 22.65
N LEU A 186 -20.72 31.63 23.69
CA LEU A 186 -21.97 32.39 23.72
C LEU A 186 -21.71 33.89 23.64
N HIS A 187 -20.66 34.40 24.29
CA HIS A 187 -20.38 35.84 24.36
C HIS A 187 -19.49 36.39 23.24
N GLY A 188 -19.18 35.60 22.21
CA GLY A 188 -18.28 36.07 21.17
C GLY A 188 -16.82 35.82 21.50
N THR A 189 -16.01 35.64 20.47
CA THR A 189 -14.55 35.77 20.52
C THR A 189 -14.09 36.88 19.58
N THR A 190 -12.82 37.28 19.69
CA THR A 190 -12.22 38.27 18.77
C THR A 190 -12.02 37.75 17.35
N GLN A 191 -12.16 36.44 17.12
CA GLN A 191 -12.09 35.84 15.78
C GLN A 191 -13.45 35.82 15.05
N GLY A 192 -14.55 35.99 15.78
CA GLY A 192 -15.90 36.05 15.20
C GLY A 192 -16.27 37.46 14.70
N ASN A 193 -17.46 37.59 14.12
CA ASN A 193 -18.01 38.90 13.79
C ASN A 193 -18.24 39.72 15.08
N TRP A 194 -17.58 40.88 15.16
CA TRP A 194 -17.58 41.76 16.34
C TRP A 194 -18.95 42.33 16.67
N ASP A 195 -19.86 42.39 15.68
CA ASP A 195 -21.25 42.76 15.92
C ASP A 195 -21.93 41.79 16.87
N PHE A 196 -21.43 40.57 17.09
CA PHE A 196 -22.01 39.58 18.00
C PHE A 196 -21.16 39.34 19.25
N PHE A 197 -20.17 40.20 19.51
CA PHE A 197 -19.41 40.17 20.77
C PHE A 197 -20.23 40.76 21.91
N VAL A 198 -20.29 40.06 23.06
CA VAL A 198 -21.13 40.39 24.20
C VAL A 198 -20.28 40.69 25.42
N ASN A 199 -20.07 41.98 25.70
CA ASN A 199 -19.42 42.43 26.93
C ASN A 199 -20.14 43.60 27.62
N SER A 200 -21.07 44.26 26.94
CA SER A 200 -21.80 45.43 27.46
C SER A 200 -23.27 45.14 27.80
N SER A 201 -23.94 46.00 28.56
CA SER A 201 -25.37 45.78 28.88
C SER A 201 -26.25 45.83 27.64
N VAL A 202 -25.89 46.65 26.65
CA VAL A 202 -26.60 46.71 25.36
C VAL A 202 -26.49 45.38 24.61
N ASP A 203 -25.31 44.76 24.62
CA ASP A 203 -25.07 43.49 23.94
C ASP A 203 -25.86 42.34 24.58
N TYR A 204 -25.83 42.22 25.91
CA TYR A 204 -26.63 41.22 26.64
C TYR A 204 -28.12 41.36 26.32
N SER A 205 -28.66 42.59 26.33
CA SER A 205 -30.06 42.83 26.00
C SER A 205 -30.41 42.42 24.57
N ARG A 206 -29.51 42.68 23.62
CA ARG A 206 -29.68 42.30 22.21
C ARG A 206 -29.65 40.78 22.04
N GLN A 207 -28.72 40.09 22.69
CA GLN A 207 -28.56 38.64 22.53
C GLN A 207 -29.69 37.86 23.20
N TYR A 208 -30.04 38.19 24.45
CA TYR A 208 -30.92 37.35 25.25
C TYR A 208 -32.35 37.88 25.38
N LEU A 209 -32.57 39.21 25.44
CA LEU A 209 -33.85 39.78 25.85
C LEU A 209 -34.74 40.27 24.70
N LYS A 210 -34.17 40.71 23.57
CA LYS A 210 -34.92 41.31 22.45
C LYS A 210 -35.53 40.28 21.48
N GLY A 211 -35.76 39.04 21.91
CA GLY A 211 -36.27 37.96 21.06
C GLY A 211 -35.32 37.63 19.91
N SER A 212 -34.03 37.51 20.21
CA SER A 212 -33.00 37.17 19.21
C SER A 212 -33.36 35.85 18.53
N LYS A 213 -33.44 35.87 17.19
CA LYS A 213 -33.63 34.65 16.40
C LYS A 213 -32.50 33.65 16.68
N ASP A 214 -31.29 34.14 16.92
CA ASP A 214 -30.13 33.28 17.08
C ASP A 214 -30.15 32.54 18.43
N PHE A 215 -30.51 33.23 19.52
CA PHE A 215 -30.66 32.59 20.83
C PHE A 215 -31.84 31.59 20.86
N ASN A 216 -32.96 31.94 20.21
CA ASN A 216 -34.11 31.03 20.09
C ASN A 216 -33.75 29.73 19.33
N SER A 217 -32.87 29.80 18.32
CA SER A 217 -32.37 28.60 17.65
C SER A 217 -31.58 27.70 18.58
N LEU A 218 -30.76 28.28 19.48
CA LEU A 218 -30.03 27.52 20.48
C LEU A 218 -30.99 26.89 21.50
N SER A 219 -31.99 27.63 21.99
CA SER A 219 -33.04 27.08 22.87
C SER A 219 -33.75 25.90 22.22
N LYS A 220 -34.11 26.01 20.94
CA LYS A 220 -34.74 24.93 20.18
C LYS A 220 -33.83 23.70 20.06
N TRP A 221 -32.52 23.89 19.87
CA TRP A 221 -31.56 22.79 19.85
C TRP A 221 -31.53 22.03 21.18
N PHE A 222 -31.52 22.73 22.31
CA PHE A 222 -31.61 22.10 23.64
C PHE A 222 -32.92 21.33 23.83
N GLU A 223 -34.05 21.89 23.38
CA GLU A 223 -35.36 21.22 23.42
C GLU A 223 -35.40 19.94 22.57
N GLU A 224 -34.81 19.96 21.37
CA GLU A 224 -34.82 18.81 20.46
C GLU A 224 -33.79 17.73 20.86
N LYS A 225 -32.59 18.13 21.26
CA LYS A 225 -31.47 17.20 21.54
C LYS A 225 -31.44 16.71 22.98
N GLN A 226 -32.05 17.43 23.91
CA GLN A 226 -32.13 17.03 25.33
C GLN A 226 -30.76 16.59 25.89
N PRO A 227 -29.74 17.47 25.89
CA PRO A 227 -28.43 17.13 26.41
C PRO A 227 -28.41 17.06 27.95
N VAL A 228 -27.49 16.26 28.47
CA VAL A 228 -27.09 16.33 29.89
C VAL A 228 -26.06 17.43 30.03
N VAL A 229 -26.31 18.41 30.90
CA VAL A 229 -25.40 19.55 31.09
C VAL A 229 -24.62 19.43 32.40
N LEU A 230 -23.30 19.59 32.33
CA LEU A 230 -22.41 19.70 33.49
C LEU A 230 -21.78 21.10 33.54
N PHE A 231 -22.11 21.87 34.57
CA PHE A 231 -21.53 23.20 34.81
C PHE A 231 -20.26 23.11 35.65
N ILE A 232 -19.18 23.74 35.17
CA ILE A 232 -17.87 23.76 35.82
C ILE A 232 -17.29 25.17 35.79
N GLY A 233 -16.76 25.64 36.93
CA GLY A 233 -16.19 26.99 37.03
C GLY A 233 -17.22 28.11 36.84
N SER A 234 -18.52 27.80 36.90
CA SER A 234 -19.62 28.75 36.77
C SER A 234 -20.23 29.07 38.13
N SER A 235 -20.59 30.34 38.37
CA SER A 235 -21.35 30.76 39.56
C SER A 235 -22.85 30.45 39.45
N MET A 236 -23.32 29.99 38.28
CA MET A 236 -24.74 29.75 37.98
C MET A 236 -25.63 31.00 38.11
N GLU A 237 -25.06 32.20 37.99
CA GLU A 237 -25.78 33.47 38.16
C GLU A 237 -26.43 33.99 36.87
N GLU A 238 -26.11 33.42 35.70
CA GLU A 238 -26.65 33.84 34.40
C GLU A 238 -27.98 33.11 34.12
N GLU A 239 -29.09 33.69 34.58
CA GLU A 239 -30.45 33.13 34.43
C GLU A 239 -30.81 32.82 32.97
N GLU A 240 -30.33 33.63 32.02
CA GLU A 240 -30.59 33.43 30.60
C GLU A 240 -29.99 32.11 30.08
N ILE A 241 -28.82 31.70 30.59
CA ILE A 241 -28.18 30.43 30.23
C ILE A 241 -28.90 29.26 30.89
N LEU A 242 -29.30 29.42 32.16
CA LEU A 242 -30.05 28.38 32.88
C LEU A 242 -31.43 28.12 32.28
N ALA A 243 -32.01 29.10 31.60
CA ALA A 243 -33.27 28.95 30.86
C ALA A 243 -33.16 28.05 29.62
N LEU A 244 -31.95 27.75 29.13
CA LEU A 244 -31.75 26.79 28.02
C LEU A 244 -31.98 25.34 28.46
N LEU A 245 -31.90 25.04 29.77
CA LEU A 245 -31.91 23.69 30.29
C LEU A 245 -33.29 23.04 30.15
N PRO A 246 -33.41 21.90 29.48
CA PRO A 246 -34.69 21.21 29.39
C PRO A 246 -35.17 20.71 30.74
N ALA A 247 -36.48 20.85 31.02
CA ALA A 247 -37.08 20.35 32.25
C ALA A 247 -37.00 18.82 32.40
N THR A 248 -36.80 18.10 31.29
CA THR A 248 -36.75 16.64 31.23
C THR A 248 -35.35 16.04 31.36
N THR A 249 -34.28 16.84 31.24
CA THR A 249 -32.91 16.34 31.39
C THR A 249 -32.35 16.58 32.77
N LYS A 250 -31.57 15.62 33.25
CA LYS A 250 -30.88 15.71 34.53
C LYS A 250 -29.56 16.42 34.34
N ASN A 251 -29.39 17.56 34.99
CA ASN A 251 -28.20 18.42 34.86
C ASN A 251 -27.43 18.47 36.18
N PHE A 252 -26.15 18.84 36.11
CA PHE A 252 -25.25 18.87 37.27
C PHE A 252 -24.41 20.14 37.29
N ALA A 253 -24.06 20.62 38.48
CA ALA A 253 -23.15 21.76 38.65
C ALA A 253 -22.10 21.47 39.73
N LEU A 254 -20.82 21.66 39.42
CA LEU A 254 -19.73 21.56 40.40
C LEU A 254 -19.51 22.91 41.08
N MET A 255 -19.86 23.01 42.36
CA MET A 255 -19.79 24.29 43.11
C MET A 255 -18.91 24.19 44.35
N LYS A 256 -18.21 25.29 44.66
CA LYS A 256 -17.41 25.45 45.88
C LYS A 256 -18.31 25.84 47.04
N ALA A 257 -18.22 25.16 48.17
CA ALA A 257 -18.92 25.57 49.38
C ALA A 257 -18.27 26.82 49.97
N ASN A 258 -19.06 27.83 50.37
CA ASN A 258 -18.49 28.94 51.13
C ASN A 258 -18.37 28.55 52.60
N SER A 259 -17.26 28.90 53.23
CA SER A 259 -16.96 28.58 54.63
C SER A 259 -17.95 29.18 55.64
N SER A 260 -18.71 30.21 55.22
CA SER A 260 -19.80 30.83 55.99
C SER A 260 -21.18 30.17 55.80
N GLU A 261 -21.34 29.26 54.83
CA GLU A 261 -22.61 28.62 54.52
C GLU A 261 -22.86 27.38 55.39
N THR A 262 -24.05 27.33 56.01
CA THR A 262 -24.50 26.14 56.74
C THR A 262 -25.00 25.07 55.78
N GLN A 263 -25.04 23.81 56.24
CA GLN A 263 -25.61 22.71 55.47
C GLN A 263 -27.07 22.98 55.04
N GLY A 264 -27.89 23.54 55.93
CA GLY A 264 -29.28 23.87 55.60
C GLY A 264 -29.41 24.94 54.50
N LEU A 265 -28.47 25.90 54.41
CA LEU A 265 -28.45 26.85 53.31
C LEU A 265 -28.08 26.16 51.99
N ARG A 266 -27.07 25.28 52.00
CA ARG A 266 -26.72 24.46 50.82
C ARG A 266 -27.88 23.58 50.34
N GLU A 267 -28.66 23.01 51.24
CA GLU A 267 -29.87 22.24 50.89
C GLU A 267 -30.93 23.12 50.20
N ILE A 268 -31.10 24.36 50.63
CA ILE A 268 -32.00 25.34 49.97
C ILE A 268 -31.48 25.70 48.57
N TYR A 269 -30.17 25.93 48.42
CA TYR A 269 -29.54 26.14 47.12
C TYR A 269 -29.80 24.93 46.20
N ASN A 270 -29.51 23.72 46.66
CA ASN A 270 -29.75 22.48 45.90
C ASN A 270 -31.22 22.35 45.47
N GLN A 271 -32.17 22.57 46.39
CA GLN A 271 -33.60 22.50 46.08
C GLN A 271 -34.04 23.57 45.07
N THR A 272 -33.48 24.77 45.14
CA THR A 272 -33.82 25.87 44.24
C THR A 272 -33.46 25.52 42.79
N TYR A 273 -32.22 25.11 42.54
CA TYR A 273 -31.77 24.74 41.19
C TYR A 273 -32.37 23.40 40.71
N GLN A 274 -32.63 22.46 41.63
CA GLN A 274 -33.31 21.22 41.28
C GLN A 274 -34.76 21.48 40.84
N ASN A 275 -35.49 22.38 41.51
CA ASN A 275 -36.88 22.69 41.18
C ASN A 275 -37.01 23.58 39.93
N ASN A 276 -36.11 24.55 39.77
CA ASN A 276 -36.22 25.55 38.71
C ASN A 276 -35.58 25.10 37.40
N ASN A 277 -34.51 24.31 37.45
CA ASN A 277 -33.67 23.99 36.30
C ASN A 277 -33.28 22.50 36.21
N ASN A 278 -33.90 21.64 37.03
CA ASN A 278 -33.59 20.21 37.14
C ASN A 278 -32.08 19.92 37.30
N THR A 279 -31.39 20.80 38.04
CA THR A 279 -29.94 20.78 38.20
C THR A 279 -29.55 20.38 39.61
N THR A 280 -28.77 19.31 39.75
CA THR A 280 -28.21 18.84 41.01
C THR A 280 -26.85 19.47 41.24
N ILE A 281 -26.69 20.18 42.37
CA ILE A 281 -25.39 20.76 42.75
C ILE A 281 -24.55 19.70 43.46
N PHE A 282 -23.31 19.56 43.00
CA PHE A 282 -22.27 18.75 43.61
C PHE A 282 -21.23 19.67 44.25
N TRP A 283 -21.21 19.68 45.57
CA TRP A 283 -20.26 20.48 46.35
C TRP A 283 -18.92 19.76 46.44
N TYR A 284 -17.87 20.29 45.81
CA TYR A 284 -16.60 19.58 45.67
C TYR A 284 -15.59 19.86 46.80
N GLY A 285 -15.73 20.98 47.50
CA GLY A 285 -14.81 21.40 48.57
C GLY A 285 -15.02 22.86 48.98
N ASP A 286 -14.12 23.35 49.84
CA ASP A 286 -14.15 24.73 50.36
C ASP A 286 -13.19 25.66 49.59
N SER A 287 -12.24 25.10 48.81
CA SER A 287 -11.29 25.85 47.97
C SER A 287 -11.51 25.55 46.48
N TYR A 288 -11.21 26.52 45.62
CA TYR A 288 -11.14 26.26 44.17
C TYR A 288 -10.05 25.23 43.81
N ASP A 289 -9.00 25.13 44.62
CA ASP A 289 -7.90 24.17 44.42
C ASP A 289 -8.34 22.71 44.58
N ASP A 290 -9.52 22.46 45.18
CA ASP A 290 -10.10 21.12 45.33
C ASP A 290 -10.76 20.62 44.02
N LEU A 291 -11.13 21.54 43.12
CA LEU A 291 -11.87 21.23 41.89
C LEU A 291 -11.11 20.28 40.95
N PRO A 292 -9.82 20.50 40.63
CA PRO A 292 -9.07 19.61 39.74
C PRO A 292 -9.07 18.15 40.20
N GLY A 293 -8.78 17.89 41.48
CA GLY A 293 -8.72 16.53 42.02
C GLY A 293 -10.08 15.83 41.96
N LYS A 294 -11.17 16.57 42.20
CA LYS A 294 -12.53 16.03 42.12
C LYS A 294 -12.99 15.77 40.69
N VAL A 295 -12.65 16.66 39.77
CA VAL A 295 -12.89 16.48 38.34
C VAL A 295 -12.16 15.23 37.82
N ALA A 296 -10.89 15.04 38.16
CA ALA A 296 -10.13 13.84 37.79
C ALA A 296 -10.78 12.54 38.32
N GLU A 297 -11.29 12.56 39.56
CA GLU A 297 -12.02 11.44 40.15
C GLU A 297 -13.29 11.09 39.37
N ILE A 298 -14.11 12.10 39.01
CA ILE A 298 -15.35 11.94 38.23
C ILE A 298 -15.05 11.37 36.85
N VAL A 299 -14.07 11.95 36.14
CA VAL A 299 -13.70 11.52 34.78
C VAL A 299 -13.20 10.09 34.79
N LYS A 300 -12.30 9.73 35.71
CA LYS A 300 -11.77 8.37 35.82
C LYS A 300 -12.88 7.32 36.02
N ILE A 301 -13.83 7.57 36.91
CA ILE A 301 -14.93 6.63 37.15
C ILE A 301 -15.87 6.56 35.95
N THR A 302 -16.12 7.69 35.29
CA THR A 302 -16.90 7.76 34.05
C THR A 302 -16.24 6.95 32.93
N GLN A 303 -14.93 7.09 32.73
CA GLN A 303 -14.15 6.34 31.73
C GLN A 303 -14.12 4.83 32.01
N ASN A 304 -14.04 4.43 33.28
CA ASN A 304 -14.13 3.02 33.67
C ASN A 304 -15.49 2.42 33.29
N GLU A 305 -16.58 3.15 33.49
CA GLU A 305 -17.92 2.70 33.09
C GLU A 305 -18.08 2.64 31.56
N LEU A 306 -17.37 3.50 30.83
CA LEU A 306 -17.33 3.49 29.37
C LEU A 306 -16.49 2.33 28.79
N GLU A 307 -15.79 1.55 29.63
CA GLU A 307 -14.82 0.53 29.21
C GLU A 307 -13.78 1.09 28.23
N THR A 308 -13.26 2.28 28.55
CA THR A 308 -12.31 2.99 27.68
C THR A 308 -11.07 2.10 27.41
N PRO A 309 -10.71 1.86 26.13
CA PRO A 309 -9.53 1.08 25.81
C PRO A 309 -8.24 1.72 26.32
N GLN A 310 -7.30 0.89 26.78
CA GLN A 310 -6.01 1.35 27.30
C GLN A 310 -5.24 2.25 26.32
N SER A 311 -5.33 2.02 25.01
CA SER A 311 -4.67 2.88 24.01
C SER A 311 -5.22 4.31 24.00
N ILE A 312 -6.49 4.52 24.34
CA ILE A 312 -7.07 5.87 24.46
C ILE A 312 -6.56 6.55 25.74
N ASP A 313 -6.42 5.80 26.84
CA ASP A 313 -5.86 6.35 28.08
C ASP A 313 -4.37 6.70 27.94
N ASP A 314 -3.60 5.85 27.25
CA ASP A 314 -2.21 6.09 26.89
C ASP A 314 -2.10 7.34 26.00
N TRP A 315 -2.96 7.47 24.98
CA TRP A 315 -3.06 8.67 24.14
C TRP A 315 -3.31 9.92 24.97
N ASN A 316 -4.33 9.90 25.82
CA ASN A 316 -4.63 11.05 26.68
C ASN A 316 -3.44 11.42 27.57
N THR A 317 -2.71 10.43 28.08
CA THR A 317 -1.53 10.65 28.94
C THR A 317 -0.36 11.30 28.18
N LEU A 318 -0.13 10.90 26.92
CA LEU A 318 0.89 11.50 26.06
C LEU A 318 0.57 12.92 25.61
N HIS A 319 -0.67 13.38 25.76
CA HIS A 319 -1.10 14.75 25.40
C HIS A 319 -1.19 15.70 26.61
N ILE A 320 -0.70 15.27 27.77
CA ILE A 320 -0.65 16.07 29.00
C ILE A 320 0.80 16.54 29.21
N MET A 321 1.00 17.86 29.24
CA MET A 321 2.32 18.48 29.41
C MET A 321 2.93 18.17 30.77
N SER A 322 2.10 18.02 31.81
CA SER A 322 2.57 17.66 33.16
C SER A 322 2.95 16.18 33.35
N THR A 323 2.77 15.31 32.35
CA THR A 323 3.14 13.89 32.45
C THR A 323 4.64 13.72 32.70
N ASP A 324 5.03 12.83 33.61
CA ASP A 324 6.45 12.53 33.90
C ASP A 324 7.15 11.94 32.66
N ASP A 325 8.38 12.37 32.39
CA ASP A 325 9.16 11.93 31.22
C ASP A 325 9.39 10.40 31.19
N GLU A 326 9.59 9.74 32.33
CA GLU A 326 9.76 8.27 32.36
C GLU A 326 8.46 7.55 32.02
N LEU A 327 7.31 8.01 32.54
CA LEU A 327 6.02 7.45 32.17
C LEU A 327 5.69 7.73 30.70
N PHE A 328 6.00 8.93 30.21
CA PHE A 328 5.83 9.31 28.81
C PHE A 328 6.59 8.37 27.89
N LYS A 329 7.87 8.14 28.21
CA LYS A 329 8.75 7.22 27.49
C LYS A 329 8.26 5.77 27.57
N GLU A 330 7.86 5.28 28.74
CA GLU A 330 7.32 3.93 28.92
C GLU A 330 6.09 3.69 28.01
N ILE A 331 5.20 4.67 27.92
CA ILE A 331 4.01 4.57 27.06
C ILE A 331 4.40 4.56 25.58
N LEU A 332 5.36 5.40 25.14
CA LEU A 332 5.84 5.35 23.76
C LEU A 332 6.47 4.00 23.43
N GLU A 333 7.32 3.46 24.31
CA GLU A 333 7.97 2.16 24.15
C GLU A 333 6.96 1.00 24.11
N LYS A 334 5.90 1.08 24.92
CA LYS A 334 4.80 0.12 24.92
C LYS A 334 4.10 0.01 23.56
N HIS A 335 4.05 1.10 22.78
CA HIS A 335 3.40 1.18 21.47
C HIS A 335 4.38 1.10 20.30
N ILE A 336 5.61 0.61 20.51
CA ILE A 336 6.63 0.56 19.45
C ILE A 336 6.21 -0.23 18.21
N GLU A 337 5.45 -1.32 18.40
CA GLU A 337 4.92 -2.16 17.33
C GLU A 337 3.62 -1.61 16.72
N ASP A 338 3.05 -0.53 17.27
CA ASP A 338 1.86 0.16 16.74
C ASP A 338 2.29 1.42 15.97
N GLU A 339 2.82 1.20 14.77
CA GLU A 339 3.29 2.26 13.87
C GLU A 339 2.24 3.37 13.65
N ARG A 340 0.93 3.04 13.68
CA ARG A 340 -0.12 4.04 13.45
C ARG A 340 -0.43 4.86 14.69
N PHE A 341 -0.43 4.24 15.87
CA PHE A 341 -0.48 5.00 17.12
C PHE A 341 0.66 6.01 17.16
N LEU A 342 1.90 5.57 16.92
CA LEU A 342 3.05 6.45 16.89
C LEU A 342 2.98 7.48 15.75
N PHE A 343 2.52 7.08 14.56
CA PHE A 343 2.34 7.99 13.44
C PHE A 343 1.43 9.17 13.80
N ASP A 344 0.34 8.90 14.51
CA ASP A 344 -0.59 9.94 14.96
C ASP A 344 -0.05 10.77 16.13
N ILE A 345 0.75 10.19 17.04
CA ILE A 345 1.46 10.95 18.07
C ILE A 345 2.41 11.98 17.42
N PHE A 346 3.17 11.59 16.40
CA PHE A 346 4.06 12.52 15.70
C PHE A 346 3.33 13.50 14.74
N LYS A 347 2.00 13.54 14.78
CA LYS A 347 1.19 14.56 14.09
C LYS A 347 0.67 15.66 15.02
N ALA A 348 1.17 15.74 16.25
CA ALA A 348 0.87 16.84 17.16
C ALA A 348 1.01 18.22 16.45
N ASP A 349 0.10 19.14 16.77
CA ASP A 349 0.01 20.49 16.20
C ASP A 349 0.22 21.58 17.28
N ASP A 350 0.91 21.23 18.36
CA ASP A 350 1.28 22.10 19.48
C ASP A 350 2.79 22.06 19.70
N SER A 351 3.44 23.21 19.56
CA SER A 351 4.91 23.33 19.57
C SER A 351 5.57 22.78 20.84
N ASP A 352 4.97 23.02 22.00
CA ASP A 352 5.52 22.59 23.29
C ASP A 352 5.40 21.06 23.42
N LEU A 353 4.27 20.51 22.96
CA LEU A 353 4.05 19.07 22.93
C LEU A 353 4.99 18.35 21.95
N GLU A 354 5.22 18.91 20.76
CA GLU A 354 6.18 18.36 19.79
C GLU A 354 7.59 18.23 20.41
N GLU A 355 8.05 19.27 21.11
CA GLU A 355 9.35 19.25 21.78
C GLU A 355 9.41 18.19 22.88
N LYS A 356 8.34 18.03 23.66
CA LYS A 356 8.24 16.97 24.67
C LYS A 356 8.24 15.57 24.07
N ILE A 357 7.51 15.36 22.97
CA ILE A 357 7.50 14.09 22.22
C ILE A 357 8.91 13.77 21.74
N LEU A 358 9.56 14.69 21.01
CA LEU A 358 10.90 14.48 20.47
C LEU A 358 11.94 14.24 21.57
N LYS A 359 11.89 15.01 22.67
CA LYS A 359 12.77 14.81 23.83
C LYS A 359 12.66 13.39 24.37
N ASN A 360 11.44 12.89 24.57
CA ASN A 360 11.24 11.55 25.16
C ASN A 360 11.54 10.44 24.16
N THR A 361 11.17 10.59 22.88
CA THR A 361 11.47 9.63 21.82
C THR A 361 12.99 9.48 21.61
N LEU A 362 13.72 10.59 21.46
CA LEU A 362 15.17 10.57 21.18
C LEU A 362 16.02 10.16 22.39
N ASN A 363 15.45 10.13 23.59
CA ASN A 363 16.11 9.63 24.80
C ASN A 363 15.86 8.12 25.05
N SER A 364 15.04 7.45 24.24
CA SER A 364 14.78 6.01 24.35
C SER A 364 15.62 5.21 23.36
N GLN A 365 16.50 4.34 23.87
CA GLN A 365 17.26 3.42 23.02
C GLN A 365 16.38 2.35 22.36
N VAL A 366 15.23 2.03 22.95
CA VAL A 366 14.28 1.06 22.39
C VAL A 366 13.60 1.67 21.16
N LEU A 367 13.07 2.89 21.29
CA LEU A 367 12.43 3.60 20.16
C LEU A 367 13.44 3.89 19.04
N LEU A 368 14.65 4.32 19.38
CA LEU A 368 15.75 4.52 18.42
C LEU A 368 16.20 3.24 17.71
N GLY A 369 15.64 2.07 18.02
CA GLY A 369 15.83 0.83 17.27
C GLY A 369 14.86 0.63 16.11
N GLU A 370 13.64 1.18 16.20
CA GLU A 370 12.52 0.84 15.29
C GLU A 370 11.81 2.06 14.66
N ILE A 371 12.05 3.28 15.17
CA ILE A 371 11.25 4.48 14.80
C ILE A 371 11.39 4.93 13.32
N SER A 372 12.38 4.42 12.60
CA SER A 372 12.71 4.88 11.23
C SER A 372 11.57 4.72 10.23
N ASN A 373 10.67 3.75 10.43
CA ASN A 373 9.56 3.45 9.52
C ASN A 373 8.32 4.34 9.76
N ILE A 374 8.42 5.39 10.56
CA ILE A 374 7.29 6.28 10.85
C ILE A 374 7.50 7.63 10.15
N SER A 375 6.73 7.89 9.09
CA SER A 375 6.92 9.09 8.24
C SER A 375 6.63 10.41 8.97
N SER A 376 5.63 10.45 9.85
CA SER A 376 5.32 11.65 10.63
C SER A 376 6.40 12.00 11.66
N PHE A 377 7.17 11.01 12.14
CA PHE A 377 8.36 11.26 12.95
C PHE A 377 9.37 12.10 12.16
N TRP A 378 9.69 11.72 10.92
CA TRP A 378 10.59 12.50 10.06
C TRP A 378 10.05 13.88 9.70
N THR A 379 8.73 13.99 9.52
CA THR A 379 8.06 15.29 9.32
C THR A 379 8.23 16.19 10.55
N MET A 380 8.10 15.64 11.75
CA MET A 380 8.30 16.39 13.00
C MET A 380 9.77 16.79 13.17
N ILE A 381 10.72 15.89 12.90
CA ILE A 381 12.16 16.20 12.94
C ILE A 381 12.52 17.30 11.95
N ASP A 382 12.05 17.25 10.70
CA ASP A 382 12.34 18.28 9.70
C ASP A 382 11.85 19.66 10.16
N ARG A 383 10.63 19.74 10.71
CA ARG A 383 10.05 20.99 11.23
C ARG A 383 10.79 21.54 12.45
N LYS A 384 11.30 20.66 13.32
CA LYS A 384 11.91 21.01 14.62
C LYS A 384 13.42 20.88 14.66
N PHE A 385 14.08 20.62 13.52
CA PHE A 385 15.51 20.34 13.49
C PHE A 385 16.36 21.42 14.17
N ASP A 386 16.04 22.69 13.92
CA ASP A 386 16.78 23.84 14.44
C ASP A 386 16.61 24.06 15.95
N THR A 387 15.64 23.39 16.58
CA THR A 387 15.41 23.44 18.03
C THR A 387 16.01 22.27 18.79
N LEU A 388 16.63 21.31 18.09
CA LEU A 388 17.21 20.11 18.69
C LEU A 388 18.55 20.40 19.38
N ASP A 389 18.77 19.76 20.53
CA ASP A 389 20.06 19.79 21.20
C ASP A 389 21.07 18.82 20.56
N GLU A 390 22.36 18.95 20.92
CA GLU A 390 23.44 18.12 20.38
C GLU A 390 23.21 16.62 20.60
N LYS A 391 22.65 16.21 21.75
CA LYS A 391 22.39 14.79 22.04
C LYS A 391 21.28 14.25 21.16
N GLN A 392 20.24 15.04 20.94
CA GLN A 392 19.13 14.71 20.05
C GLN A 392 19.61 14.57 18.60
N VAL A 393 20.46 15.48 18.11
CA VAL A 393 21.07 15.37 16.78
C VAL A 393 21.91 14.09 16.67
N GLN A 394 22.72 13.76 17.68
CA GLN A 394 23.49 12.51 17.70
C GLN A 394 22.62 11.25 17.69
N ALA A 395 21.46 11.28 18.35
CA ALA A 395 20.49 10.18 18.29
C ALA A 395 19.98 9.97 16.85
N ILE A 396 19.66 11.05 16.13
CA ILE A 396 19.21 10.98 14.72
C ILE A 396 20.33 10.45 13.80
N ILE A 397 21.57 10.90 14.01
CA ILE A 397 22.74 10.36 13.29
C ILE A 397 22.83 8.84 13.50
N SER A 398 22.64 8.36 14.73
CA SER A 398 22.64 6.91 15.02
C SER A 398 21.53 6.16 14.28
N ILE A 399 20.36 6.77 14.05
CA ILE A 399 19.27 6.16 13.25
C ILE A 399 19.74 5.99 11.79
N PHE A 400 20.27 7.04 11.17
CA PHE A 400 20.79 6.99 9.80
C PHE A 400 21.94 5.99 9.62
N GLN A 401 22.72 5.73 10.66
CA GLN A 401 23.85 4.80 10.60
C GLN A 401 23.46 3.33 10.79
N LYS A 402 22.32 3.03 11.43
CA LYS A 402 21.99 1.68 11.90
C LYS A 402 20.67 1.12 11.37
N GLN A 403 19.69 1.96 11.08
CA GLN A 403 18.36 1.53 10.68
C GLN A 403 18.16 1.61 9.17
N ARG A 404 17.26 0.77 8.66
CA ARG A 404 16.80 0.86 7.27
C ARG A 404 15.87 2.07 7.13
N LEU A 405 16.07 2.89 6.09
CA LEU A 405 15.30 4.12 5.87
C LEU A 405 14.49 4.04 4.57
N SER A 406 13.26 4.56 4.60
CA SER A 406 12.44 4.72 3.41
C SER A 406 12.93 5.91 2.57
N VAL A 407 13.77 5.63 1.57
CA VAL A 407 14.38 6.65 0.69
C VAL A 407 13.36 7.49 -0.12
N TYR A 408 12.10 7.06 -0.16
CA TYR A 408 11.02 7.77 -0.86
C TYR A 408 10.43 8.96 -0.09
N TRP A 409 10.74 9.12 1.19
CA TRP A 409 10.22 10.24 1.97
C TRP A 409 11.15 11.44 1.85
N GLU A 410 10.63 12.52 1.26
CA GLU A 410 11.38 13.76 1.00
C GLU A 410 11.89 14.39 2.30
N GLU A 411 11.15 14.24 3.39
CA GLU A 411 11.53 14.71 4.73
C GLU A 411 12.83 14.07 5.20
N ILE A 412 13.05 12.76 4.98
CA ILE A 412 14.32 12.10 5.36
C ILE A 412 15.48 12.72 4.58
N PHE A 413 15.29 13.03 3.30
CA PHE A 413 16.32 13.70 2.50
C PHE A 413 16.63 15.11 3.04
N LYS A 414 15.60 15.90 3.41
CA LYS A 414 15.79 17.21 4.04
C LYS A 414 16.56 17.12 5.36
N VAL A 415 16.22 16.14 6.21
CA VAL A 415 16.96 15.88 7.45
C VAL A 415 18.40 15.47 7.16
N PHE A 416 18.64 14.62 6.17
CA PHE A 416 19.99 14.22 5.76
C PHE A 416 20.86 15.41 5.32
N GLU A 417 20.32 16.34 4.53
CA GLU A 417 21.04 17.55 4.13
C GLU A 417 21.33 18.46 5.33
N LYS A 418 20.35 18.67 6.22
CA LYS A 418 20.55 19.44 7.46
C LYS A 418 21.61 18.83 8.37
N LEU A 419 21.64 17.50 8.49
CA LEU A 419 22.65 16.79 9.28
C LEU A 419 24.06 17.03 8.74
N LYS A 420 24.26 16.98 7.41
CA LYS A 420 25.55 17.22 6.76
C LYS A 420 26.12 18.61 7.04
N GLU A 421 25.27 19.61 7.27
CA GLU A 421 25.65 20.99 7.58
C GLU A 421 25.82 21.25 9.08
N SER A 422 25.43 20.31 9.95
CA SER A 422 25.44 20.51 11.40
C SER A 422 26.86 20.43 12.00
N GLU A 423 27.19 21.33 12.93
CA GLU A 423 28.50 21.33 13.63
C GLU A 423 28.88 20.01 14.35
N PRO A 424 27.96 19.22 14.95
CA PRO A 424 28.34 18.01 15.67
C PRO A 424 28.68 16.81 14.77
N ILE A 425 28.60 16.91 13.43
CA ILE A 425 28.89 15.80 12.52
C ILE A 425 30.30 15.87 11.92
N GLY A 426 31.03 14.76 11.99
CA GLY A 426 32.29 14.58 11.25
C GLY A 426 32.08 13.92 9.88
N GLN A 427 33.08 14.01 9.00
CA GLN A 427 33.05 13.33 7.70
C GLN A 427 32.90 11.80 7.82
N ASP A 428 33.41 11.20 8.90
CA ASP A 428 33.27 9.76 9.18
C ASP A 428 31.80 9.37 9.39
N ASP A 429 31.05 10.18 10.14
CA ASP A 429 29.63 9.93 10.39
C ASP A 429 28.80 10.11 9.13
N ILE A 430 29.06 11.15 8.34
CA ILE A 430 28.46 11.33 7.01
C ILE A 430 28.69 10.10 6.13
N ASN A 431 29.92 9.58 6.10
CA ASN A 431 30.25 8.42 5.28
C ASN A 431 29.56 7.14 5.79
N LYS A 432 29.38 6.95 7.10
CA LYS A 432 28.59 5.84 7.65
C LYS A 432 27.12 5.92 7.26
N MET A 433 26.51 7.11 7.35
CA MET A 433 25.13 7.33 6.90
C MET A 433 24.99 7.00 5.42
N ARG A 434 25.93 7.47 4.58
CA ARG A 434 25.94 7.18 3.14
C ARG A 434 26.04 5.68 2.85
N ARG A 435 26.93 4.96 3.54
CA ARG A 435 27.07 3.50 3.40
C ARG A 435 25.79 2.76 3.76
N ASN A 436 25.12 3.15 4.85
CA ASN A 436 23.86 2.52 5.24
C ASN A 436 22.74 2.78 4.20
N LEU A 437 22.54 4.04 3.78
CA LEU A 437 21.58 4.40 2.73
C LEU A 437 21.86 3.70 1.40
N SER A 438 23.12 3.47 1.06
CA SER A 438 23.54 2.87 -0.21
C SER A 438 23.08 1.42 -0.43
N GLN A 439 22.60 0.75 0.62
CA GLN A 439 22.03 -0.59 0.52
C GLN A 439 20.68 -0.61 -0.22
N GLU A 440 19.92 0.50 -0.16
CA GLU A 440 18.62 0.65 -0.84
C GLU A 440 18.80 0.79 -2.35
N GLN A 441 18.29 -0.20 -3.09
CA GLN A 441 18.41 -0.25 -4.55
C GLN A 441 17.72 0.96 -5.23
N GLU A 442 16.58 1.38 -4.70
CA GLU A 442 15.68 2.36 -5.32
C GLU A 442 16.11 3.82 -5.08
N ILE A 443 17.22 4.05 -4.37
CA ILE A 443 17.71 5.39 -4.04
C ILE A 443 17.99 6.26 -5.28
N ILE A 444 18.32 5.61 -6.40
CA ILE A 444 18.59 6.23 -7.71
C ILE A 444 17.40 7.04 -8.24
N GLU A 445 16.17 6.63 -7.89
CA GLU A 445 14.91 7.26 -8.29
C GLU A 445 14.46 8.37 -7.34
N THR A 446 15.24 8.67 -6.30
CA THR A 446 14.87 9.62 -5.23
C THR A 446 15.77 10.86 -5.23
N ALA A 447 15.45 11.84 -4.39
CA ALA A 447 16.26 13.06 -4.22
C ALA A 447 17.69 12.75 -3.73
N PHE A 448 17.90 11.65 -3.00
CA PHE A 448 19.22 11.21 -2.54
C PHE A 448 20.23 10.99 -3.68
N SER A 449 19.75 10.73 -4.91
CA SER A 449 20.60 10.60 -6.09
C SER A 449 21.42 11.86 -6.45
N SER A 450 21.12 13.01 -5.84
CA SER A 450 21.94 14.22 -6.00
C SER A 450 23.26 14.19 -5.23
N ASP A 451 23.40 13.35 -4.20
CA ASP A 451 24.65 13.24 -3.42
C ASP A 451 25.61 12.27 -4.14
N ALA A 452 26.62 12.82 -4.82
CA ALA A 452 27.52 12.05 -5.67
C ALA A 452 28.36 11.02 -4.90
N ASP A 453 28.76 11.32 -3.66
CA ASP A 453 29.51 10.38 -2.81
C ASP A 453 28.62 9.19 -2.39
N LEU A 454 27.35 9.44 -2.05
CA LEU A 454 26.36 8.41 -1.76
C LEU A 454 26.14 7.50 -2.98
N MET A 455 26.00 8.08 -4.17
CA MET A 455 25.89 7.30 -5.42
C MET A 455 27.13 6.46 -5.70
N GLY A 456 28.31 6.93 -5.29
CA GLY A 456 29.54 6.15 -5.33
C GLY A 456 29.47 4.88 -4.46
N TYR A 457 29.01 5.02 -3.21
CA TYR A 457 28.78 3.87 -2.33
C TYR A 457 27.70 2.93 -2.87
N TRP A 458 26.59 3.49 -3.38
CA TRP A 458 25.47 2.73 -3.92
C TRP A 458 25.87 1.85 -5.10
N LEU A 459 26.64 2.39 -6.04
CA LEU A 459 27.07 1.63 -7.23
C LEU A 459 27.83 0.36 -6.82
N ILE A 460 28.68 0.44 -5.80
CA ILE A 460 29.49 -0.68 -5.32
C ILE A 460 28.60 -1.74 -4.66
N GLU A 461 27.70 -1.31 -3.77
CA GLU A 461 26.77 -2.22 -3.10
C GLU A 461 25.89 -2.96 -4.12
N GLN A 462 25.42 -2.29 -5.17
CA GLN A 462 24.63 -2.97 -6.22
C GLN A 462 25.48 -3.90 -7.09
N LEU A 463 26.74 -3.54 -7.40
CA LEU A 463 27.65 -4.40 -8.16
C LEU A 463 28.00 -5.70 -7.39
N GLN A 464 28.03 -5.65 -6.06
CA GLN A 464 28.31 -6.81 -5.21
C GLN A 464 27.16 -7.83 -5.11
N LYS A 465 25.92 -7.45 -5.43
CA LYS A 465 24.77 -8.37 -5.42
C LYS A 465 24.85 -9.34 -6.61
N GLU A 466 24.60 -10.63 -6.35
CA GLU A 466 24.49 -11.64 -7.40
C GLU A 466 23.48 -11.20 -8.47
N THR A 467 23.82 -11.33 -9.75
CA THR A 467 22.96 -10.91 -10.86
C THR A 467 21.59 -11.59 -10.91
N SER A 468 21.46 -12.82 -10.43
CA SER A 468 20.16 -13.50 -10.30
C SER A 468 19.27 -12.86 -9.23
N ASN A 469 19.86 -12.13 -8.29
CA ASN A 469 19.18 -11.43 -7.20
C ASN A 469 19.03 -9.92 -7.46
N ARG A 470 19.54 -9.41 -8.60
CA ARG A 470 19.29 -8.03 -9.03
C ARG A 470 17.86 -7.95 -9.54
N ARG A 471 16.96 -7.36 -8.74
CA ARG A 471 15.66 -6.91 -9.25
C ARG A 471 15.91 -5.84 -10.33
N SER A 472 15.01 -5.69 -11.30
CA SER A 472 15.10 -4.60 -12.27
C SER A 472 15.18 -3.24 -11.56
N ILE A 473 16.28 -2.52 -11.75
CA ILE A 473 16.49 -1.11 -11.46
C ILE A 473 15.76 -0.34 -12.56
N PHE A 474 14.53 0.07 -12.28
CA PHE A 474 13.82 1.01 -13.16
C PHE A 474 14.63 2.31 -13.22
N TYR A 475 15.28 2.57 -14.36
CA TYR A 475 16.14 3.71 -14.62
C TYR A 475 15.60 4.47 -15.84
N ASP A 476 15.02 5.65 -15.62
CA ASP A 476 14.39 6.50 -16.65
C ASP A 476 15.43 7.40 -17.38
N ASP A 477 16.55 6.84 -17.84
CA ASP A 477 17.63 7.56 -18.56
C ASP A 477 18.18 8.81 -17.84
N LYS A 478 17.99 8.90 -16.53
CA LYS A 478 18.37 10.07 -15.71
C LYS A 478 19.90 10.19 -15.60
N ILE A 479 20.44 11.37 -15.91
CA ILE A 479 21.89 11.62 -15.79
C ILE A 479 22.24 11.85 -14.32
N ILE A 480 23.05 10.97 -13.73
CA ILE A 480 23.38 10.97 -12.30
C ILE A 480 24.89 11.19 -12.10
N SER A 481 25.24 11.97 -11.07
CA SER A 481 26.64 12.16 -10.68
C SER A 481 27.07 11.09 -9.69
N ILE A 482 28.17 10.40 -10.01
CA ILE A 482 28.69 9.30 -9.20
C ILE A 482 30.14 9.61 -8.85
N ASN A 483 30.48 9.74 -7.57
CA ASN A 483 31.84 9.99 -7.10
C ASN A 483 32.44 8.76 -6.44
N LEU A 484 33.41 8.13 -7.11
CA LEU A 484 34.16 7.00 -6.59
C LEU A 484 35.36 7.46 -5.78
N LYS A 485 35.68 6.72 -4.71
CA LYS A 485 36.94 6.89 -3.97
C LYS A 485 38.02 5.98 -4.55
N SER A 486 39.25 6.47 -4.66
CA SER A 486 40.36 5.71 -5.26
C SER A 486 40.59 4.33 -4.62
N GLU A 487 40.33 4.18 -3.33
CA GLU A 487 40.46 2.92 -2.58
C GLU A 487 39.53 1.79 -3.07
N ILE A 488 38.47 2.13 -3.81
CA ILE A 488 37.41 1.21 -4.24
C ILE A 488 37.67 0.69 -5.66
N ILE A 489 38.48 1.39 -6.45
CA ILE A 489 38.74 1.04 -7.86
C ILE A 489 39.13 -0.44 -8.06
N PRO A 490 40.02 -1.06 -7.24
CA PRO A 490 40.35 -2.47 -7.39
C PRO A 490 39.14 -3.42 -7.25
N LEU A 491 38.20 -3.08 -6.38
CA LEU A 491 36.98 -3.87 -6.17
C LEU A 491 36.04 -3.76 -7.37
N ILE A 492 35.85 -2.57 -7.94
CA ILE A 492 35.02 -2.37 -9.15
C ILE A 492 35.60 -3.17 -10.32
N VAL A 493 36.92 -3.09 -10.54
CA VAL A 493 37.62 -3.85 -11.59
C VAL A 493 37.40 -5.34 -11.41
N LYS A 494 37.55 -5.84 -10.17
CA LYS A 494 37.29 -7.25 -9.86
C LYS A 494 35.84 -7.64 -10.18
N LEU A 495 34.85 -6.90 -9.70
CA LEU A 495 33.43 -7.19 -9.89
C LEU A 495 33.01 -7.18 -11.37
N MET A 496 33.57 -6.27 -12.17
CA MET A 496 33.33 -6.21 -13.61
C MET A 496 34.03 -7.32 -14.39
N THR A 497 35.18 -7.80 -13.91
CA THR A 497 36.02 -8.78 -14.62
C THR A 497 35.64 -10.23 -14.27
N ASP A 498 35.24 -10.49 -13.02
CA ASP A 498 34.75 -11.81 -12.58
C ASP A 498 33.43 -12.19 -13.28
N GLU A 499 32.68 -11.19 -13.78
CA GLU A 499 31.44 -11.39 -14.52
C GLU A 499 31.71 -11.77 -15.98
N THR A 500 31.97 -13.06 -16.19
CA THR A 500 32.35 -13.61 -17.50
C THR A 500 31.35 -13.30 -18.63
N ARG A 501 30.07 -13.05 -18.32
CA ARG A 501 29.02 -12.74 -19.32
C ARG A 501 29.29 -11.49 -20.14
N TYR A 502 29.87 -10.44 -19.57
CA TYR A 502 30.18 -9.22 -20.32
C TYR A 502 31.26 -9.41 -21.38
N ILE A 503 32.02 -10.51 -21.30
CA ILE A 503 32.96 -10.91 -22.34
C ILE A 503 32.19 -11.44 -23.56
N TYR A 504 31.05 -12.11 -23.35
CA TYR A 504 30.24 -12.81 -24.38
C TYR A 504 29.00 -12.05 -24.86
N TRP A 505 28.83 -10.79 -24.48
CA TRP A 505 27.67 -9.99 -24.87
C TRP A 505 28.06 -8.98 -25.94
N SER A 506 27.19 -8.73 -26.90
CA SER A 506 27.32 -7.55 -27.75
C SER A 506 27.28 -6.28 -26.91
N PHE A 507 27.87 -5.18 -27.39
CA PHE A 507 27.85 -3.94 -26.60
C PHE A 507 26.43 -3.50 -26.24
N LYS A 508 25.46 -3.73 -27.14
CA LYS A 508 24.03 -3.49 -26.90
C LYS A 508 23.48 -4.33 -25.74
N GLU A 509 23.90 -5.59 -25.61
CA GLU A 509 23.53 -6.47 -24.50
C GLU A 509 24.24 -6.06 -23.20
N ILE A 510 25.51 -5.62 -23.26
CA ILE A 510 26.24 -5.07 -22.11
C ILE A 510 25.50 -3.88 -21.51
N ILE A 511 25.10 -2.90 -22.33
CA ILE A 511 24.32 -1.74 -21.87
C ILE A 511 22.84 -2.07 -21.63
N SER A 512 22.41 -3.30 -21.86
CA SER A 512 21.09 -3.78 -21.41
C SER A 512 21.12 -4.21 -19.94
N ASP A 513 22.30 -4.43 -19.34
CA ASP A 513 22.44 -4.44 -17.87
C ASP A 513 22.30 -3.02 -17.34
N GLU A 514 21.33 -2.81 -16.44
CA GLU A 514 20.95 -1.49 -15.95
C GLU A 514 22.10 -0.79 -15.20
N LEU A 515 22.93 -1.51 -14.43
CA LEU A 515 24.07 -0.93 -13.72
C LEU A 515 25.16 -0.50 -14.69
N ILE A 516 25.43 -1.31 -15.71
CA ILE A 516 26.39 -0.96 -16.74
C ILE A 516 25.90 0.22 -17.57
N ARG A 517 24.60 0.27 -17.89
CA ARG A 517 23.98 1.42 -18.55
C ARG A 517 24.16 2.70 -17.75
N ILE A 518 23.96 2.66 -16.43
CA ILE A 518 24.19 3.80 -15.54
C ILE A 518 25.64 4.27 -15.59
N ILE A 519 26.61 3.34 -15.54
CA ILE A 519 28.04 3.66 -15.67
C ILE A 519 28.32 4.33 -17.02
N TYR A 520 27.85 3.72 -18.10
CA TYR A 520 28.06 4.23 -19.46
C TYR A 520 27.44 5.63 -19.65
N VAL A 521 26.19 5.85 -19.24
CA VAL A 521 25.52 7.17 -19.33
C VAL A 521 26.22 8.20 -18.45
N SER A 522 26.67 7.83 -17.25
CA SER A 522 27.39 8.73 -16.34
C SER A 522 28.75 9.16 -16.91
N LEU A 523 29.48 8.24 -17.55
CA LEU A 523 30.72 8.54 -18.26
C LEU A 523 30.49 9.41 -19.49
N LEU A 524 29.49 9.07 -20.31
CA LEU A 524 29.12 9.79 -21.54
C LEU A 524 28.83 11.29 -21.26
N ASN A 525 28.28 11.60 -20.09
CA ASN A 525 27.90 12.95 -19.67
C ASN A 525 28.92 13.62 -18.72
N ASP A 526 30.12 13.05 -18.55
CA ASP A 526 31.17 13.54 -17.64
C ASP A 526 30.69 13.72 -16.19
N LYS A 527 29.86 12.79 -15.72
CA LYS A 527 29.28 12.77 -14.36
C LYS A 527 29.84 11.67 -13.47
N MET A 528 30.69 10.80 -14.01
CA MET A 528 31.45 9.84 -13.23
C MET A 528 32.78 10.46 -12.77
N LEU A 529 32.93 10.59 -11.45
CA LEU A 529 34.04 11.27 -10.80
C LEU A 529 34.89 10.27 -10.00
N LEU A 530 36.18 10.58 -9.88
CA LEU A 530 37.13 9.93 -8.98
C LEU A 530 37.74 11.00 -8.06
N ASP A 531 37.51 10.88 -6.76
CA ASP A 531 37.93 11.85 -5.75
C ASP A 531 37.58 13.31 -6.16
N ASN A 532 36.33 13.52 -6.58
CA ASN A 532 35.75 14.79 -7.05
C ASN A 532 36.33 15.38 -8.35
N LYS A 533 37.03 14.58 -9.16
CA LYS A 533 37.52 14.98 -10.49
C LYS A 533 36.94 14.05 -11.56
N SER A 534 36.77 14.53 -12.79
CA SER A 534 36.34 13.67 -13.90
C SER A 534 37.24 12.44 -14.00
N ILE A 535 36.62 11.26 -14.06
CA ILE A 535 37.36 10.01 -14.27
C ILE A 535 37.95 9.93 -15.68
N LEU A 536 37.40 10.68 -16.66
CA LEU A 536 37.95 10.76 -18.02
C LEU A 536 39.22 11.62 -18.07
N ASP A 537 39.38 12.57 -17.16
CA ASP A 537 40.61 13.36 -17.05
C ASP A 537 41.68 12.66 -16.21
N ASN A 538 41.27 11.80 -15.27
CA ASN A 538 42.16 11.14 -14.31
C ASN A 538 41.89 9.63 -14.20
N CYS A 539 41.76 8.94 -15.34
CA CYS A 539 41.43 7.52 -15.36
C CYS A 539 42.57 6.66 -14.76
N PRO A 540 42.29 5.87 -13.71
CA PRO A 540 43.23 4.89 -13.17
C PRO A 540 43.58 3.84 -14.22
N ASP A 541 44.87 3.51 -14.34
CA ASP A 541 45.32 2.48 -15.29
C ASP A 541 44.70 1.10 -15.00
N LEU A 542 44.32 0.83 -13.74
CA LEU A 542 43.67 -0.42 -13.32
C LEU A 542 42.27 -0.59 -13.94
N LEU A 543 41.50 0.48 -14.15
CA LEU A 543 40.21 0.40 -14.83
C LEU A 543 40.38 0.03 -16.30
N LEU A 544 41.45 0.53 -16.92
CA LEU A 544 41.81 0.22 -18.30
C LEU A 544 42.31 -1.21 -18.47
N GLU A 545 42.47 -1.99 -17.41
CA GLU A 545 42.75 -3.43 -17.49
C GLU A 545 41.47 -4.28 -17.55
N SER A 546 40.30 -3.69 -17.29
CA SER A 546 39.01 -4.37 -17.36
C SER A 546 38.45 -4.34 -18.78
N HIS A 547 38.30 -5.50 -19.41
CA HIS A 547 37.78 -5.62 -20.77
C HIS A 547 36.39 -4.96 -20.95
N PRO A 548 35.38 -5.17 -20.07
CA PRO A 548 34.11 -4.45 -20.20
C PRO A 548 34.25 -2.93 -20.09
N PHE A 549 35.15 -2.42 -19.24
CA PHE A 549 35.37 -0.98 -19.10
C PHE A 549 36.06 -0.39 -20.35
N GLN A 550 37.01 -1.10 -20.95
CA GLN A 550 37.60 -0.73 -22.25
C GLN A 550 36.53 -0.59 -23.33
N ARG A 551 35.61 -1.56 -23.44
CA ARG A 551 34.50 -1.56 -24.41
C ARG A 551 33.57 -0.35 -24.25
N ILE A 552 33.27 0.03 -22.99
CA ILE A 552 32.50 1.24 -22.66
C ILE A 552 33.21 2.49 -23.19
N LEU A 553 34.51 2.67 -22.89
CA LEU A 553 35.27 3.85 -23.35
C LEU A 553 35.41 3.90 -24.87
N VAL A 554 35.67 2.76 -25.53
CA VAL A 554 35.72 2.64 -27.00
C VAL A 554 34.40 3.10 -27.61
N SER A 555 33.27 2.68 -27.04
CA SER A 555 31.95 3.06 -27.53
C SER A 555 31.65 4.54 -27.30
N ILE A 556 32.00 5.10 -26.14
CA ILE A 556 31.88 6.54 -25.86
C ILE A 556 32.72 7.35 -26.86
N ASP A 557 33.96 6.95 -27.12
CA ASP A 557 34.80 7.63 -28.11
C ASP A 557 34.19 7.58 -29.52
N ASN A 558 33.63 6.44 -29.94
CA ASN A 558 32.95 6.31 -31.21
C ASN A 558 31.74 7.26 -31.35
N GLU A 559 31.06 7.58 -30.25
CA GLU A 559 29.85 8.41 -30.25
C GLU A 559 30.14 9.91 -30.11
N VAL A 560 30.94 10.31 -29.11
CA VAL A 560 31.17 11.72 -28.77
C VAL A 560 32.63 12.14 -28.81
N GLY A 561 33.55 11.17 -28.87
CA GLY A 561 35.00 11.40 -28.80
C GLY A 561 35.53 11.57 -27.39
N LEU A 562 36.73 11.03 -27.14
CA LEU A 562 37.47 11.18 -25.89
C LEU A 562 38.71 12.09 -26.07
N ASN A 563 39.35 12.47 -24.96
CA ASN A 563 40.58 13.27 -25.01
C ASN A 563 41.79 12.42 -25.46
N ASP A 564 42.79 13.06 -26.09
CA ASP A 564 43.98 12.34 -26.60
C ASP A 564 44.75 11.63 -25.48
N SER A 565 44.70 12.16 -24.24
CA SER A 565 45.37 11.56 -23.07
C SER A 565 44.84 10.16 -22.76
N ILE A 566 43.51 10.00 -22.68
CA ILE A 566 42.87 8.72 -22.37
C ILE A 566 42.88 7.79 -23.58
N ILE A 567 42.76 8.32 -24.80
CA ILE A 567 42.86 7.55 -26.05
C ILE A 567 44.23 6.87 -26.13
N ASN A 568 45.32 7.62 -25.90
CA ASN A 568 46.66 7.07 -25.91
C ASN A 568 46.86 6.00 -24.82
N LYS A 569 46.30 6.19 -23.62
CA LYS A 569 46.32 5.15 -22.57
C LYS A 569 45.52 3.91 -22.96
N LEU A 570 44.34 4.10 -23.55
CA LEU A 570 43.41 3.05 -23.96
C LEU A 570 44.02 2.20 -25.09
N ILE A 571 44.61 2.83 -26.12
CA ILE A 571 45.32 2.12 -27.21
C ILE A 571 46.45 1.25 -26.66
N ASN A 572 47.21 1.75 -25.68
CA ASN A 572 48.30 0.98 -25.06
C ASN A 572 47.82 -0.22 -24.22
N LYS A 573 46.55 -0.24 -23.79
CA LYS A 573 45.98 -1.27 -22.92
C LYS A 573 45.07 -2.26 -23.65
N ILE A 574 44.52 -1.90 -24.82
CA ILE A 574 43.72 -2.81 -25.65
C ILE A 574 44.64 -3.83 -26.34
N ASP A 575 44.26 -5.11 -26.25
CA ASP A 575 44.87 -6.17 -27.06
C ASP A 575 44.20 -6.21 -28.45
N PHE A 576 44.79 -5.51 -29.43
CA PHE A 576 44.28 -5.47 -30.80
C PHE A 576 44.40 -6.81 -31.55
N SER A 577 45.12 -7.80 -31.00
CA SER A 577 45.14 -9.16 -31.54
C SER A 577 43.87 -9.95 -31.20
N ASN A 578 43.10 -9.48 -30.20
CA ASN A 578 41.86 -10.09 -29.78
C ASN A 578 40.71 -9.77 -30.75
N THR A 579 40.53 -10.62 -31.76
CA THR A 579 39.45 -10.48 -32.76
C THR A 579 38.02 -10.53 -32.19
N ILE A 580 37.84 -10.98 -30.95
CA ILE A 580 36.55 -11.09 -30.26
C ILE A 580 36.35 -10.02 -29.18
N PHE A 581 37.05 -8.89 -29.28
CA PHE A 581 36.90 -7.74 -28.37
C PHE A 581 35.46 -7.19 -28.36
N GLY A 582 34.79 -7.16 -29.52
CA GLY A 582 33.51 -6.49 -29.73
C GLY A 582 33.48 -5.73 -31.07
N SER A 583 32.32 -5.65 -31.70
CA SER A 583 32.19 -5.04 -33.04
C SER A 583 32.45 -3.53 -33.04
N GLU A 584 32.30 -2.87 -31.89
CA GLU A 584 32.57 -1.44 -31.68
C GLU A 584 34.03 -1.04 -31.93
N LEU A 585 35.00 -1.95 -31.73
CA LEU A 585 36.42 -1.65 -31.91
C LEU A 585 36.75 -1.35 -33.38
N ASN A 586 36.00 -1.91 -34.34
CA ASN A 586 36.21 -1.63 -35.76
C ASN A 586 36.06 -0.14 -36.10
N SER A 587 35.13 0.56 -35.45
CA SER A 587 34.92 2.00 -35.66
C SER A 587 36.03 2.81 -35.01
N PHE A 588 36.44 2.42 -33.80
CA PHE A 588 37.51 3.07 -33.05
C PHE A 588 38.87 2.93 -33.75
N SER A 589 39.21 1.72 -34.20
CA SER A 589 40.45 1.47 -34.98
C SER A 589 40.49 2.21 -36.31
N ARG A 590 39.33 2.45 -36.95
CA ARG A 590 39.25 3.27 -38.17
C ARG A 590 39.46 4.75 -37.86
N LYS A 591 38.90 5.22 -36.74
CA LYS A 591 38.98 6.61 -36.29
C LYS A 591 40.40 7.00 -35.84
N HIS A 592 41.07 6.11 -35.08
CA HIS A 592 42.40 6.33 -34.50
C HIS A 592 43.52 5.56 -35.19
N LYS A 593 43.36 5.31 -36.50
CA LYS A 593 44.29 4.48 -37.27
C LYS A 593 45.73 5.00 -37.22
N GLY A 594 45.92 6.32 -37.29
CA GLY A 594 47.25 6.94 -37.30
C GLY A 594 47.98 6.73 -35.97
N GLU A 595 47.29 6.96 -34.86
CA GLU A 595 47.82 6.82 -33.50
C GLU A 595 48.19 5.35 -33.20
N ILE A 596 47.38 4.40 -33.68
CA ILE A 596 47.63 2.95 -33.51
C ILE A 596 48.84 2.51 -34.36
N GLU A 597 48.93 2.96 -35.62
CA GLU A 597 50.04 2.62 -36.51
C GLU A 597 51.38 3.23 -36.04
N GLU A 598 51.37 4.42 -35.43
CA GLU A 598 52.56 5.03 -34.82
C GLU A 598 53.16 4.21 -33.67
N LEU A 599 52.32 3.43 -32.97
CA LEU A 599 52.74 2.49 -31.93
C LEU A 599 53.17 1.12 -32.49
N GLY A 600 53.09 0.92 -33.81
CA GLY A 600 53.48 -0.33 -34.48
C GLY A 600 52.50 -1.49 -34.28
N ILE A 601 51.25 -1.20 -33.93
CA ILE A 601 50.20 -2.20 -33.68
C ILE A 601 49.49 -2.54 -35.00
N GLU A 602 49.32 -3.84 -35.30
CA GLU A 602 48.61 -4.30 -36.49
C GLU A 602 47.10 -4.40 -36.24
N ILE A 603 46.29 -3.74 -37.08
CA ILE A 603 44.83 -3.64 -36.93
C ILE A 603 44.15 -4.78 -37.71
N SER A 604 43.33 -5.59 -37.02
CA SER A 604 42.42 -6.54 -37.65
C SER A 604 41.21 -5.83 -38.28
N ARG A 605 40.68 -6.34 -39.41
CA ARG A 605 39.55 -5.71 -40.13
C ARG A 605 38.16 -6.22 -39.71
N ASP A 606 38.09 -7.21 -38.83
CA ASP A 606 36.85 -7.89 -38.45
C ASP A 606 36.83 -8.20 -36.94
N TYR A 607 36.80 -7.16 -36.08
CA TYR A 607 36.48 -7.36 -34.66
C TYR A 607 34.99 -7.72 -34.52
N GLN A 608 34.66 -8.71 -33.71
CA GLN A 608 33.29 -9.23 -33.61
C GLN A 608 32.85 -9.38 -32.15
N ASP A 609 31.55 -9.30 -31.91
CA ASP A 609 30.98 -9.66 -30.61
C ASP A 609 31.11 -11.17 -30.39
N MET A 610 31.56 -11.54 -29.19
CA MET A 610 31.68 -12.93 -28.78
C MET A 610 30.27 -13.46 -28.45
N ILE A 611 29.90 -14.68 -28.84
CA ILE A 611 28.58 -15.30 -28.54
C ILE A 611 28.77 -16.42 -27.52
N PHE A 612 27.88 -16.54 -26.53
CA PHE A 612 27.92 -17.59 -25.50
C PHE A 612 27.88 -18.98 -26.15
N GLY A 613 28.97 -19.74 -26.02
CA GLY A 613 29.11 -21.09 -26.56
C GLY A 613 29.17 -22.12 -25.43
N VAL A 614 28.36 -23.18 -25.54
CA VAL A 614 28.53 -24.39 -24.73
C VAL A 614 29.82 -25.09 -25.19
N GLU A 615 30.82 -25.14 -24.30
CA GLU A 615 32.06 -25.95 -24.29
C GLU A 615 32.92 -26.13 -25.58
N SER A 616 32.59 -25.56 -26.74
CA SER A 616 33.26 -25.97 -28.00
C SER A 616 33.54 -24.91 -29.10
N GLY A 617 33.31 -23.60 -28.87
CA GLY A 617 33.74 -22.51 -29.79
C GLY A 617 32.61 -21.73 -30.48
N PHE A 618 32.96 -20.65 -31.23
CA PHE A 618 32.03 -19.61 -31.75
C PHE A 618 31.45 -19.90 -33.14
N VAL A 619 30.15 -19.60 -33.38
CA VAL A 619 29.45 -19.71 -34.69
C VAL A 619 28.41 -18.58 -34.91
N HIS A 620 28.34 -18.02 -36.14
CA HIS A 620 27.35 -17.00 -36.58
C HIS A 620 26.08 -17.61 -37.20
N GLN A 621 24.88 -17.05 -36.95
CA GLN A 621 23.60 -17.53 -37.53
C GLN A 621 23.24 -16.79 -38.85
N LYS A 622 23.17 -17.50 -39.99
CA LYS A 622 22.76 -16.98 -41.32
C LYS A 622 21.98 -18.05 -42.10
N SER A 623 21.17 -17.69 -43.11
CA SER A 623 20.67 -18.72 -44.05
C SER A 623 21.84 -19.32 -44.85
N PHE A 624 21.76 -20.60 -45.20
CA PHE A 624 22.76 -21.28 -46.04
C PHE A 624 22.87 -20.66 -47.45
N ILE A 625 21.86 -19.93 -47.89
CA ILE A 625 21.77 -19.39 -49.24
C ILE A 625 21.20 -17.97 -49.22
N ASP A 626 21.66 -17.11 -50.13
CA ASP A 626 21.13 -15.75 -50.33
C ASP A 626 20.48 -15.54 -51.71
N ILE A 627 19.86 -14.36 -51.91
CA ILE A 627 19.15 -14.01 -53.14
C ILE A 627 20.09 -14.01 -54.36
N ASN A 628 21.33 -13.54 -54.20
CA ASN A 628 22.28 -13.45 -55.31
C ASN A 628 22.67 -14.85 -55.79
N GLN A 629 22.93 -15.76 -54.86
CA GLN A 629 23.25 -17.16 -55.17
C GLN A 629 22.09 -17.86 -55.88
N ILE A 630 20.84 -17.69 -55.40
CA ILE A 630 19.66 -18.27 -56.07
C ILE A 630 19.52 -17.74 -57.50
N LEU A 631 19.85 -16.48 -57.76
CA LEU A 631 19.80 -15.90 -59.10
C LEU A 631 20.93 -16.41 -60.01
N SER A 632 22.17 -16.40 -59.51
CA SER A 632 23.36 -16.64 -60.34
C SER A 632 23.69 -18.11 -60.58
N GLU A 633 23.32 -19.00 -59.67
CA GLU A 633 23.75 -20.41 -59.70
C GLU A 633 22.70 -21.33 -60.35
N ASP A 634 23.10 -22.48 -60.88
CA ASP A 634 22.14 -23.47 -61.41
C ASP A 634 21.46 -24.30 -60.31
N MET A 635 20.45 -25.08 -60.69
CA MET A 635 19.61 -25.87 -59.77
C MET A 635 20.40 -26.89 -58.96
N ASP A 636 21.43 -27.51 -59.55
CA ASP A 636 22.22 -28.54 -58.86
C ASP A 636 23.19 -27.89 -57.87
N THR A 637 23.73 -26.72 -58.19
CA THR A 637 24.57 -25.92 -57.29
C THR A 637 23.78 -25.39 -56.09
N ILE A 638 22.57 -24.87 -56.33
CA ILE A 638 21.66 -24.45 -55.24
C ILE A 638 21.30 -25.64 -54.35
N LEU A 639 21.08 -26.82 -54.94
CA LEU A 639 20.81 -28.04 -54.18
C LEU A 639 22.03 -28.48 -53.37
N GLU A 640 23.25 -28.34 -53.89
CA GLU A 640 24.49 -28.61 -53.14
C GLU A 640 24.68 -27.66 -51.94
N ILE A 641 24.23 -26.40 -52.04
CA ILE A 641 24.24 -25.45 -50.92
C ILE A 641 23.22 -25.85 -49.85
N LEU A 642 22.01 -26.24 -50.28
CA LEU A 642 20.92 -26.58 -49.37
C LEU A 642 21.09 -27.96 -48.72
N LEU A 643 21.88 -28.87 -49.30
CA LEU A 643 22.12 -30.20 -48.74
C LEU A 643 23.47 -30.27 -47.98
N PRO A 644 23.50 -30.90 -46.79
CA PRO A 644 24.74 -31.09 -46.04
C PRO A 644 25.71 -32.02 -46.79
N LYS A 645 27.02 -31.72 -46.72
CA LYS A 645 28.08 -32.57 -47.28
C LYS A 645 28.11 -33.93 -46.55
N GLN A 646 28.29 -35.02 -47.30
CA GLN A 646 28.02 -36.43 -46.91
C GLN A 646 28.70 -36.97 -45.62
N ASN A 647 29.55 -36.22 -44.92
CA ASN A 647 30.25 -36.70 -43.71
C ASN A 647 29.55 -36.42 -42.37
N ASP A 648 28.47 -35.62 -42.34
CA ASP A 648 27.79 -35.23 -41.07
C ASP A 648 26.53 -36.06 -40.74
N SER A 649 26.42 -37.28 -41.25
CA SER A 649 25.21 -38.11 -41.10
C SER A 649 25.00 -38.75 -39.72
N SER A 650 25.86 -38.50 -38.74
CA SER A 650 25.70 -39.05 -37.37
C SER A 650 25.19 -37.99 -36.39
N SER A 651 23.90 -38.09 -36.07
CA SER A 651 23.16 -37.37 -35.02
C SER A 651 22.93 -35.86 -35.23
N LYS A 652 22.01 -35.54 -36.15
CA LYS A 652 21.46 -34.20 -36.42
C LYS A 652 20.76 -33.48 -35.24
N ARG A 653 20.70 -34.08 -34.04
CA ARG A 653 20.10 -33.48 -32.82
C ARG A 653 21.16 -32.98 -31.82
N LYS A 654 22.43 -32.80 -32.22
CA LYS A 654 23.52 -32.44 -31.29
C LYS A 654 24.13 -31.06 -31.48
N ASP A 655 23.75 -30.27 -32.49
CA ASP A 655 24.31 -28.93 -32.67
C ASP A 655 23.20 -27.91 -32.92
N PHE A 656 22.84 -27.19 -31.84
CA PHE A 656 21.81 -26.15 -31.79
C PHE A 656 21.98 -25.10 -32.92
N PHE A 657 23.23 -24.82 -33.33
CA PHE A 657 23.53 -23.83 -34.36
C PHE A 657 23.12 -24.28 -35.77
N TYR A 658 23.34 -25.56 -36.11
CA TYR A 658 22.90 -26.11 -37.39
C TYR A 658 21.38 -26.12 -37.49
N GLU A 659 20.69 -26.54 -36.42
CA GLU A 659 19.23 -26.55 -36.37
C GLU A 659 18.64 -25.15 -36.57
N ASN A 660 19.17 -24.12 -35.91
CA ASN A 660 18.72 -22.74 -36.09
C ASN A 660 18.99 -22.21 -37.51
N THR A 661 20.10 -22.59 -38.13
CA THR A 661 20.48 -22.19 -39.50
C THR A 661 19.56 -22.83 -40.55
N TYR A 662 19.14 -24.10 -40.35
CA TYR A 662 18.13 -24.77 -41.19
C TYR A 662 16.73 -24.15 -41.03
N GLN A 663 16.38 -23.74 -39.80
CA GLN A 663 15.13 -23.04 -39.49
C GLN A 663 15.06 -21.67 -40.17
N GLU A 664 16.13 -20.88 -40.10
CA GLU A 664 16.23 -19.58 -40.79
C GLU A 664 16.23 -19.72 -42.31
N THR A 665 16.88 -20.75 -42.85
CA THR A 665 16.84 -21.06 -44.28
C THR A 665 15.43 -21.45 -44.74
N SER A 666 14.68 -22.23 -43.94
CA SER A 666 13.27 -22.54 -44.23
C SER A 666 12.40 -21.27 -44.27
N SER A 667 12.56 -20.39 -43.29
CA SER A 667 11.84 -19.11 -43.20
C SER A 667 12.18 -18.19 -44.38
N PHE A 668 13.46 -18.11 -44.75
CA PHE A 668 13.93 -17.35 -45.89
C PHE A 668 13.32 -17.85 -47.21
N LEU A 669 13.37 -19.16 -47.47
CA LEU A 669 12.77 -19.75 -48.67
C LEU A 669 11.25 -19.54 -48.75
N LEU A 670 10.53 -19.67 -47.63
CA LEU A 670 9.09 -19.36 -47.54
C LEU A 670 8.78 -17.91 -47.90
N SER A 671 9.61 -16.96 -47.45
CA SER A 671 9.43 -15.53 -47.73
C SER A 671 9.57 -15.18 -49.22
N LEU A 672 10.33 -15.99 -49.98
CA LEU A 672 10.58 -15.78 -51.40
C LEU A 672 9.49 -16.42 -52.28
N LEU A 673 8.87 -17.52 -51.83
CA LEU A 673 7.83 -18.22 -52.59
C LEU A 673 6.60 -17.34 -52.91
N ASN A 674 6.32 -16.30 -52.12
CA ASN A 674 5.14 -15.44 -52.30
C ASN A 674 5.34 -14.26 -53.27
N LYS A 675 6.54 -14.06 -53.84
CA LYS A 675 6.89 -12.86 -54.62
C LYS A 675 6.63 -12.94 -56.13
N ASN A 676 6.32 -14.13 -56.67
CA ASN A 676 6.06 -14.38 -58.11
C ASN A 676 7.15 -13.86 -59.07
N ASP A 677 8.37 -13.63 -58.59
CA ASP A 677 9.54 -13.21 -59.35
C ASP A 677 10.35 -14.43 -59.87
N GLU A 678 11.47 -14.18 -60.55
CA GLU A 678 12.33 -15.22 -61.11
C GLU A 678 12.92 -16.14 -60.03
N VAL A 679 13.26 -15.57 -58.87
CA VAL A 679 13.72 -16.28 -57.66
C VAL A 679 12.63 -17.23 -57.15
N SER A 680 11.40 -16.73 -57.00
CA SER A 680 10.23 -17.50 -56.58
C SER A 680 9.96 -18.71 -57.49
N LYS A 681 10.02 -18.52 -58.83
CA LYS A 681 9.83 -19.62 -59.79
C LYS A 681 10.89 -20.71 -59.65
N LYS A 682 12.15 -20.31 -59.46
CA LYS A 682 13.29 -21.23 -59.31
C LYS A 682 13.19 -22.04 -58.02
N ILE A 683 12.87 -21.39 -56.90
CA ILE A 683 12.62 -22.08 -55.62
C ILE A 683 11.43 -23.05 -55.75
N LYS A 684 10.33 -22.63 -56.40
CA LYS A 684 9.17 -23.50 -56.64
C LYS A 684 9.58 -24.74 -57.43
N GLN A 685 10.37 -24.59 -58.49
CA GLN A 685 10.88 -25.71 -59.29
C GLN A 685 11.79 -26.63 -58.46
N ILE A 686 12.64 -26.09 -57.58
CA ILE A 686 13.49 -26.88 -56.67
C ILE A 686 12.63 -27.74 -55.74
N ILE A 687 11.59 -27.17 -55.16
CA ILE A 687 10.69 -27.90 -54.26
C ILE A 687 9.95 -29.02 -55.01
N LEU A 688 9.48 -28.75 -56.24
CA LEU A 688 8.78 -29.75 -57.07
C LEU A 688 9.68 -30.90 -57.54
N GLU A 689 10.92 -30.60 -57.96
CA GLU A 689 11.80 -31.61 -58.56
C GLU A 689 12.71 -32.31 -57.55
N LYS A 690 13.09 -31.62 -56.47
CA LYS A 690 14.10 -32.08 -55.50
C LYS A 690 13.57 -32.16 -54.06
N GLY A 691 12.27 -31.95 -53.86
CA GLY A 691 11.67 -31.86 -52.52
C GLY A 691 11.86 -33.11 -51.64
N LEU A 692 11.93 -34.31 -52.23
CA LEU A 692 12.24 -35.55 -51.49
C LEU A 692 13.63 -35.54 -50.82
N LEU A 693 14.59 -34.80 -51.38
CA LEU A 693 15.93 -34.64 -50.82
C LEU A 693 15.98 -33.56 -49.75
N LEU A 694 15.15 -32.51 -49.88
CA LEU A 694 15.11 -31.36 -48.99
C LEU A 694 14.27 -31.60 -47.73
N TYR A 695 13.21 -32.39 -47.83
CA TYR A 695 12.27 -32.62 -46.72
C TYR A 695 12.94 -33.07 -45.41
N PRO A 696 13.91 -34.02 -45.39
CA PRO A 696 14.56 -34.45 -44.14
C PRO A 696 15.43 -33.39 -43.45
N ILE A 697 15.56 -32.20 -44.03
CA ILE A 697 16.39 -31.09 -43.54
C ILE A 697 15.51 -29.85 -43.29
N TYR A 698 14.48 -29.64 -44.11
CA TYR A 698 13.62 -28.45 -44.12
C TYR A 698 12.13 -28.82 -44.01
N ASP A 699 11.76 -29.74 -43.13
CA ASP A 699 10.37 -30.22 -42.96
C ASP A 699 9.36 -29.08 -42.72
N LYS A 700 9.77 -28.04 -41.96
CA LYS A 700 9.01 -26.79 -41.76
C LYS A 700 8.56 -26.14 -43.07
N LEU A 701 9.44 -26.07 -44.07
CA LEU A 701 9.12 -25.48 -45.39
C LEU A 701 7.90 -26.18 -46.00
N PHE A 702 7.89 -27.52 -45.99
CA PHE A 702 6.83 -28.32 -46.60
C PHE A 702 5.54 -28.28 -45.78
N VAL A 703 5.63 -28.34 -44.45
CA VAL A 703 4.46 -28.25 -43.57
C VAL A 703 3.78 -26.89 -43.67
N GLU A 704 4.52 -25.77 -43.71
CA GLU A 704 3.94 -24.44 -43.88
C GLU A 704 3.21 -24.29 -45.22
N ILE A 705 3.74 -24.90 -46.29
CA ILE A 705 3.07 -24.97 -47.59
C ILE A 705 1.74 -25.75 -47.49
N LEU A 706 1.73 -26.86 -46.76
CA LEU A 706 0.54 -27.71 -46.60
C LEU A 706 -0.58 -27.03 -45.82
N VAL A 707 -0.24 -26.35 -44.73
CA VAL A 707 -1.18 -25.70 -43.82
C VAL A 707 -1.75 -24.40 -44.41
N ASN A 708 -0.94 -23.67 -45.19
CA ASN A 708 -1.34 -22.39 -45.77
C ASN A 708 -2.00 -22.54 -47.15
N ASN A 709 -3.27 -22.13 -47.22
CA ASN A 709 -4.08 -22.22 -48.43
C ASN A 709 -3.71 -21.18 -49.52
N THR A 710 -2.82 -20.21 -49.26
CA THR A 710 -2.41 -19.21 -50.26
C THR A 710 -1.49 -19.77 -51.34
N TYR A 711 -0.81 -20.89 -51.07
CA TYR A 711 0.04 -21.56 -52.05
C TYR A 711 -0.78 -22.35 -53.08
N CYS A 712 -0.31 -22.39 -54.32
CA CYS A 712 -1.03 -23.05 -55.42
C CYS A 712 -1.19 -24.57 -55.19
N THR A 713 -2.28 -25.14 -55.72
CA THR A 713 -2.67 -26.56 -55.55
C THR A 713 -1.57 -27.54 -55.97
N GLU A 714 -0.82 -27.23 -57.03
CA GLU A 714 0.30 -28.06 -57.50
C GLU A 714 1.37 -28.24 -56.42
N LEU A 715 1.85 -27.13 -55.85
CA LEU A 715 2.88 -27.14 -54.80
C LEU A 715 2.40 -27.83 -53.52
N ARG A 716 1.11 -27.66 -53.17
CA ARG A 716 0.49 -28.31 -52.01
C ARG A 716 0.32 -29.81 -52.20
N ASN A 717 -0.10 -30.26 -53.38
CA ASN A 717 -0.24 -31.70 -53.68
C ASN A 717 1.14 -32.39 -53.67
N GLU A 718 2.16 -31.77 -54.24
CA GLU A 718 3.50 -32.35 -54.25
C GLU A 718 4.12 -32.37 -52.86
N SER A 719 3.97 -31.30 -52.07
CA SER A 719 4.39 -31.29 -50.66
C SER A 719 3.69 -32.38 -49.85
N LEU A 720 2.43 -32.69 -50.15
CA LEU A 720 1.68 -33.75 -49.47
C LEU A 720 2.21 -35.13 -49.85
N ASN A 721 2.52 -35.37 -51.12
CA ASN A 721 3.12 -36.63 -51.56
C ASN A 721 4.48 -36.84 -50.88
N ILE A 722 5.34 -35.81 -50.87
CA ILE A 722 6.65 -35.82 -50.22
C ILE A 722 6.51 -36.09 -48.72
N PHE A 723 5.59 -35.39 -48.05
CA PHE A 723 5.27 -35.60 -46.64
C PHE A 723 4.88 -37.06 -46.38
N LEU A 724 3.92 -37.62 -47.14
CA LEU A 724 3.44 -39.00 -46.97
C LEU A 724 4.51 -40.06 -47.22
N GLU A 725 5.44 -39.80 -48.14
CA GLU A 725 6.56 -40.69 -48.45
C GLU A 725 7.64 -40.65 -47.36
N LYS A 726 7.94 -39.47 -46.81
CA LYS A 726 8.99 -39.27 -45.81
C LYS A 726 8.50 -39.33 -44.35
N PHE A 727 7.20 -39.38 -44.12
CA PHE A 727 6.62 -39.46 -42.78
C PHE A 727 7.19 -40.64 -42.00
N SER A 728 7.74 -40.35 -40.83
CA SER A 728 8.39 -41.35 -39.98
C SER A 728 7.35 -42.05 -39.11
N LEU A 729 7.46 -43.38 -39.01
CA LEU A 729 6.67 -44.15 -38.04
C LEU A 729 7.35 -44.25 -36.66
N LYS A 730 8.54 -43.66 -36.51
CA LYS A 730 9.38 -43.76 -35.31
C LYS A 730 9.70 -42.40 -34.68
N SER A 731 9.23 -41.30 -35.27
CA SER A 731 9.44 -39.95 -34.77
C SER A 731 8.21 -39.10 -35.05
N PHE A 732 8.01 -38.03 -34.27
CA PHE A 732 6.92 -37.09 -34.39
C PHE A 732 7.35 -35.64 -34.08
N SER A 733 7.48 -34.81 -35.12
CA SER A 733 7.98 -33.43 -35.03
C SER A 733 6.91 -32.41 -34.64
N TRP A 734 7.35 -31.17 -34.37
CA TRP A 734 6.43 -30.04 -34.10
C TRP A 734 5.65 -29.64 -35.36
N GLU A 735 6.30 -29.76 -36.50
CA GLU A 735 5.78 -29.50 -37.83
C GLU A 735 4.69 -30.53 -38.18
N GLU A 736 4.93 -31.81 -37.90
CA GLU A 736 3.93 -32.87 -38.06
C GLU A 736 2.70 -32.63 -37.17
N LYS A 737 2.91 -32.25 -35.90
CA LYS A 737 1.82 -31.83 -34.99
C LYS A 737 0.99 -30.71 -35.63
N LYS A 738 1.63 -29.62 -36.08
CA LYS A 738 0.96 -28.46 -36.70
C LYS A 738 0.13 -28.85 -37.92
N PHE A 739 0.64 -29.75 -38.76
CA PHE A 739 -0.08 -30.26 -39.91
C PHE A 739 -1.36 -31.02 -39.51
N PHE A 740 -1.26 -31.99 -38.60
CA PHE A 740 -2.42 -32.76 -38.16
C PHE A 740 -3.44 -31.91 -37.38
N GLU A 741 -3.00 -30.94 -36.57
CA GLU A 741 -3.91 -29.98 -35.94
C GLU A 741 -4.72 -29.21 -36.99
N SER A 742 -4.06 -28.72 -38.05
CA SER A 742 -4.74 -28.03 -39.14
C SER A 742 -5.74 -28.94 -39.86
N LEU A 743 -5.45 -30.22 -40.06
CA LEU A 743 -6.39 -31.15 -40.71
C LEU A 743 -7.61 -31.41 -39.83
N ILE A 744 -7.40 -31.62 -38.53
CA ILE A 744 -8.49 -31.85 -37.56
C ILE A 744 -9.37 -30.61 -37.44
N ASP A 745 -8.78 -29.41 -37.40
CA ASP A 745 -9.53 -28.15 -37.28
C ASP A 745 -10.33 -27.80 -38.53
N LYS A 746 -9.82 -28.19 -39.72
CA LYS A 746 -10.53 -28.08 -41.00
C LYS A 746 -11.51 -29.25 -41.26
N GLU A 747 -11.59 -30.21 -40.34
CA GLU A 747 -12.42 -31.43 -40.44
C GLU A 747 -12.14 -32.27 -41.69
N GLU A 748 -10.88 -32.28 -42.17
CA GLU A 748 -10.42 -32.99 -43.37
C GLU A 748 -10.08 -34.48 -43.09
N PHE A 749 -10.96 -35.21 -42.40
CA PHE A 749 -10.71 -36.56 -41.89
C PHE A 749 -10.48 -37.65 -42.97
N THR A 750 -10.77 -37.34 -44.23
CA THR A 750 -10.51 -38.23 -45.38
C THR A 750 -9.08 -38.10 -45.93
N ASN A 751 -8.26 -37.18 -45.38
CA ASN A 751 -6.88 -37.01 -45.79
C ASN A 751 -6.07 -38.29 -45.51
N LYS A 752 -5.30 -38.74 -46.52
CA LYS A 752 -4.49 -39.97 -46.46
C LYS A 752 -3.43 -39.95 -45.35
N ALA A 753 -3.05 -38.78 -44.83
CA ALA A 753 -2.09 -38.65 -43.75
C ALA A 753 -2.57 -39.29 -42.43
N PHE A 754 -3.89 -39.35 -42.17
CA PHE A 754 -4.41 -39.98 -40.95
C PHE A 754 -4.11 -41.49 -40.90
N GLU A 755 -4.05 -42.17 -42.04
CA GLU A 755 -3.69 -43.59 -42.09
C GLU A 755 -2.22 -43.82 -41.70
N LYS A 756 -1.34 -42.86 -41.97
CA LYS A 756 0.05 -42.87 -41.51
C LYS A 756 0.15 -42.55 -40.02
N LEU A 757 -0.62 -41.57 -39.54
CA LEU A 757 -0.68 -41.19 -38.12
C LEU A 757 -1.01 -42.40 -37.24
N LEU A 758 -2.02 -43.20 -37.61
CA LEU A 758 -2.46 -44.37 -36.83
C LEU A 758 -1.48 -45.55 -36.84
N GLN A 759 -0.45 -45.51 -37.68
CA GLN A 759 0.58 -46.56 -37.79
C GLN A 759 1.87 -46.22 -37.03
N VAL A 760 1.95 -45.05 -36.38
CA VAL A 760 3.13 -44.62 -35.62
C VAL A 760 3.40 -45.58 -34.46
N ASN A 761 4.64 -46.02 -34.32
CA ASN A 761 5.08 -46.84 -33.20
C ASN A 761 5.36 -45.96 -31.99
N VAL A 762 4.38 -45.87 -31.10
CA VAL A 762 4.42 -45.03 -29.88
C VAL A 762 5.60 -45.31 -28.96
N ASN A 763 6.18 -46.51 -29.01
CA ASN A 763 7.28 -46.90 -28.12
C ASN A 763 8.66 -46.49 -28.64
N GLU A 764 8.75 -45.98 -29.87
CA GLU A 764 9.98 -45.42 -30.44
C GLU A 764 10.03 -43.88 -30.27
N LEU A 765 8.93 -43.25 -29.86
CA LEU A 765 8.83 -41.80 -29.67
C LEU A 765 9.55 -41.36 -28.39
N ASN A 766 10.34 -40.29 -28.48
CA ASN A 766 11.06 -39.75 -27.33
C ASN A 766 10.09 -39.11 -26.31
N TYR A 767 10.31 -39.41 -25.03
CA TYR A 767 9.59 -38.81 -23.90
C TYR A 767 10.54 -38.30 -22.80
N ASP A 768 11.84 -38.18 -23.08
CA ASP A 768 12.83 -37.61 -22.17
C ASP A 768 12.52 -36.14 -21.87
N TYR A 769 12.57 -35.80 -20.58
CA TYR A 769 12.13 -34.52 -20.05
C TYR A 769 13.21 -33.46 -20.12
N VAL A 770 12.94 -32.33 -20.80
CA VAL A 770 13.84 -31.16 -20.81
C VAL A 770 13.44 -30.11 -19.75
N TYR A 771 12.19 -30.10 -19.27
CA TYR A 771 11.62 -29.02 -18.45
C TYR A 771 10.95 -29.43 -17.13
N VAL A 772 11.22 -30.63 -16.60
CA VAL A 772 10.51 -31.13 -15.41
C VAL A 772 10.87 -30.39 -14.13
N ASP A 773 9.83 -29.92 -13.43
CA ASP A 773 9.88 -29.73 -12.00
C ASP A 773 10.03 -31.09 -11.31
N LYS A 774 11.27 -31.41 -10.90
CA LYS A 774 11.63 -32.70 -10.30
C LYS A 774 11.00 -32.94 -8.93
N THR A 775 10.24 -31.99 -8.37
CA THR A 775 9.66 -32.07 -7.04
C THR A 775 8.37 -32.90 -6.97
N ARG A 776 7.65 -33.12 -8.09
CA ARG A 776 6.36 -33.86 -8.13
C ARG A 776 6.36 -34.99 -9.18
N PRO A 777 7.20 -36.04 -9.04
CA PRO A 777 7.44 -37.03 -10.09
C PRO A 777 6.27 -37.98 -10.43
N GLU A 778 5.19 -37.97 -9.66
CA GLU A 778 4.06 -38.89 -9.80
C GLU A 778 2.88 -38.31 -10.61
N LEU A 779 2.75 -36.99 -10.65
CA LEU A 779 1.73 -36.27 -11.42
C LEU A 779 2.36 -35.75 -12.71
N ILE A 780 1.78 -36.11 -13.85
CA ILE A 780 2.25 -35.57 -15.12
C ILE A 780 1.82 -34.10 -15.26
N GLU A 781 2.80 -33.23 -15.47
CA GLU A 781 2.53 -31.84 -15.80
C GLU A 781 2.12 -31.73 -17.28
N VAL A 782 1.01 -31.05 -17.54
CA VAL A 782 0.42 -30.98 -18.90
C VAL A 782 1.39 -30.30 -19.88
N ASN A 783 2.14 -29.30 -19.41
CA ASN A 783 3.16 -28.62 -20.21
C ASN A 783 4.30 -29.57 -20.60
N ASP A 784 4.74 -30.45 -19.69
CA ASP A 784 5.76 -31.45 -20.00
C ASP A 784 5.22 -32.50 -20.97
N PHE A 785 3.98 -32.95 -20.77
CA PHE A 785 3.31 -33.86 -21.70
C PHE A 785 3.32 -33.30 -23.13
N ILE A 786 2.80 -32.08 -23.35
CA ILE A 786 2.68 -31.51 -24.70
C ILE A 786 4.03 -31.17 -25.37
N ASN A 787 5.12 -31.08 -24.61
CA ASN A 787 6.45 -30.70 -25.12
C ASN A 787 7.35 -31.90 -25.48
N THR A 788 6.95 -33.12 -25.13
CA THR A 788 7.64 -34.34 -25.57
C THR A 788 7.14 -34.81 -26.94
N GLU A 789 7.97 -35.57 -27.66
CA GLU A 789 7.60 -36.16 -28.96
C GLU A 789 6.43 -37.15 -28.81
N LEU A 790 6.45 -38.01 -27.78
CA LEU A 790 5.34 -38.89 -27.44
C LEU A 790 4.06 -38.12 -27.08
N GLY A 791 4.12 -37.13 -26.18
CA GLY A 791 2.91 -36.43 -25.74
C GLY A 791 2.33 -35.49 -26.79
N ARG A 792 3.14 -34.91 -27.68
CA ARG A 792 2.66 -34.22 -28.89
C ARG A 792 1.79 -35.15 -29.74
N TYR A 793 2.29 -36.34 -30.03
CA TYR A 793 1.56 -37.35 -30.81
C TYR A 793 0.25 -37.77 -30.11
N LEU A 794 0.32 -38.09 -28.81
CA LEU A 794 -0.86 -38.47 -28.03
C LEU A 794 -1.89 -37.32 -27.94
N GLY A 795 -1.44 -36.06 -27.86
CA GLY A 795 -2.28 -34.87 -27.92
C GLY A 795 -3.11 -34.78 -29.21
N ILE A 796 -2.51 -35.13 -30.35
CA ILE A 796 -3.24 -35.23 -31.63
C ILE A 796 -4.30 -36.32 -31.58
N LEU A 797 -3.98 -37.50 -31.04
CA LEU A 797 -4.95 -38.58 -30.91
C LEU A 797 -6.12 -38.23 -29.98
N ILE A 798 -5.86 -37.53 -28.88
CA ILE A 798 -6.90 -37.01 -27.97
C ILE A 798 -7.82 -36.03 -28.72
N LYS A 799 -7.23 -35.08 -29.46
CA LYS A 799 -7.97 -34.10 -30.28
C LYS A 799 -8.80 -34.81 -31.36
N LEU A 800 -8.23 -35.80 -32.03
CA LEU A 800 -8.89 -36.60 -33.06
C LEU A 800 -10.05 -37.41 -32.48
N ASN A 801 -9.87 -38.09 -31.34
CA ASN A 801 -10.94 -38.85 -30.68
C ASN A 801 -12.17 -37.98 -30.35
N LYS A 802 -11.96 -36.70 -30.01
CA LYS A 802 -13.06 -35.76 -29.73
C LYS A 802 -13.83 -35.35 -30.99
N LYS A 803 -13.15 -35.29 -32.13
CA LYS A 803 -13.71 -34.78 -33.40
C LYS A 803 -14.20 -35.89 -34.35
N GLU A 804 -13.57 -37.06 -34.33
CA GLU A 804 -13.87 -38.20 -35.19
C GLU A 804 -14.00 -39.48 -34.34
N TYR A 805 -15.15 -39.61 -33.66
CA TYR A 805 -15.40 -40.67 -32.69
C TYR A 805 -15.33 -42.10 -33.27
N SER A 806 -15.53 -42.27 -34.59
CA SER A 806 -15.42 -43.56 -35.28
C SER A 806 -14.05 -44.22 -35.11
N ARG A 807 -12.98 -43.43 -34.96
CA ARG A 807 -11.60 -43.92 -34.77
C ARG A 807 -11.25 -44.24 -33.31
N ARG A 808 -12.18 -44.09 -32.36
CA ARG A 808 -11.92 -44.25 -30.92
C ARG A 808 -11.33 -45.61 -30.55
N SER A 809 -11.85 -46.70 -31.11
CA SER A 809 -11.38 -48.05 -30.78
C SER A 809 -9.91 -48.26 -31.17
N GLU A 810 -9.51 -47.72 -32.32
CA GLU A 810 -8.14 -47.74 -32.81
C GLU A 810 -7.24 -46.88 -31.93
N ILE A 811 -7.67 -45.66 -31.60
CA ILE A 811 -6.95 -44.75 -30.70
C ILE A 811 -6.75 -45.36 -29.30
N LYS A 812 -7.79 -46.00 -28.73
CA LYS A 812 -7.69 -46.73 -27.45
C LYS A 812 -6.63 -47.83 -27.52
N ASN A 813 -6.59 -48.60 -28.62
CA ASN A 813 -5.60 -49.65 -28.82
C ASN A 813 -4.17 -49.07 -28.88
N ILE A 814 -3.95 -47.98 -29.63
CA ILE A 814 -2.65 -47.31 -29.71
C ILE A 814 -2.19 -46.84 -28.33
N ILE A 815 -3.06 -46.14 -27.57
CA ILE A 815 -2.73 -45.65 -26.24
C ILE A 815 -2.40 -46.80 -25.27
N SER A 816 -3.10 -47.93 -25.37
CA SER A 816 -2.82 -49.10 -24.51
C SER A 816 -1.42 -49.69 -24.69
N GLN A 817 -0.79 -49.48 -25.84
CA GLN A 817 0.54 -49.99 -26.18
C GLN A 817 1.70 -49.09 -25.70
N VAL A 818 1.42 -47.89 -25.19
CA VAL A 818 2.43 -46.94 -24.71
C VAL A 818 3.16 -47.49 -23.48
N ASN A 819 4.48 -47.62 -23.55
CA ASN A 819 5.31 -48.16 -22.45
C ASN A 819 5.36 -47.22 -21.23
N SER A 820 5.42 -45.90 -21.46
CA SER A 820 5.45 -44.90 -20.39
C SER A 820 4.12 -44.88 -19.63
N LYS A 821 4.13 -45.40 -18.40
CA LYS A 821 2.94 -45.53 -17.55
C LYS A 821 2.21 -44.18 -17.33
N PRO A 822 2.89 -43.07 -16.96
CA PRO A 822 2.23 -41.78 -16.76
C PRO A 822 1.55 -41.22 -18.02
N PHE A 823 2.21 -41.32 -19.19
CA PHE A 823 1.68 -40.84 -20.47
C PHE A 823 0.46 -41.66 -20.92
N ARG A 824 0.51 -42.98 -20.71
CA ARG A 824 -0.59 -43.89 -21.00
C ARG A 824 -1.81 -43.55 -20.14
N GLU A 825 -1.63 -43.46 -18.83
CA GLU A 825 -2.72 -43.16 -17.88
C GLU A 825 -3.38 -41.79 -18.14
N PHE A 826 -2.57 -40.76 -18.35
CA PHE A 826 -3.08 -39.43 -18.71
C PHE A 826 -3.89 -39.47 -20.00
N SER A 827 -3.37 -40.11 -21.03
CA SER A 827 -4.07 -40.20 -22.31
C SER A 827 -5.36 -41.02 -22.19
N GLN A 828 -5.36 -42.11 -21.42
CA GLN A 828 -6.57 -42.89 -21.13
C GLN A 828 -7.66 -42.05 -20.45
N GLY A 829 -7.28 -41.24 -19.46
CA GLY A 829 -8.18 -40.27 -18.83
C GLY A 829 -8.73 -39.25 -19.83
N ALA A 830 -7.86 -38.68 -20.66
CA ALA A 830 -8.18 -37.65 -21.65
C ALA A 830 -9.03 -38.15 -22.83
N LEU A 831 -9.24 -39.46 -22.97
CA LEU A 831 -10.22 -40.02 -23.91
C LEU A 831 -11.67 -39.94 -23.38
N SER A 832 -11.91 -39.42 -22.18
CA SER A 832 -13.25 -39.34 -21.59
C SER A 832 -14.16 -38.37 -22.35
N LEU A 833 -15.47 -38.63 -22.30
CA LEU A 833 -16.50 -37.78 -22.89
C LEU A 833 -17.35 -37.13 -21.81
N VAL A 834 -17.75 -35.88 -22.03
CA VAL A 834 -18.53 -35.08 -21.07
C VAL A 834 -19.85 -35.77 -20.66
N ASN A 835 -20.46 -36.54 -21.55
CA ASN A 835 -21.77 -37.18 -21.33
C ASN A 835 -21.71 -38.71 -21.28
N SER A 836 -20.59 -39.30 -20.88
CA SER A 836 -20.47 -40.76 -20.77
C SER A 836 -19.77 -41.19 -19.48
N PRO A 837 -20.20 -42.30 -18.86
CA PRO A 837 -19.51 -42.84 -17.69
C PRO A 837 -18.08 -43.20 -18.02
N VAL A 838 -17.18 -43.07 -17.04
CA VAL A 838 -15.78 -43.46 -17.23
C VAL A 838 -15.67 -44.97 -17.36
N ASP A 839 -15.20 -45.39 -18.52
CA ASP A 839 -14.95 -46.77 -18.95
C ASP A 839 -13.45 -47.09 -18.80
N LEU A 840 -12.95 -46.97 -17.56
CA LEU A 840 -11.60 -47.34 -17.15
C LEU A 840 -11.70 -48.32 -15.99
N GLU A 841 -10.91 -49.40 -16.05
CA GLU A 841 -10.85 -50.43 -15.00
C GLU A 841 -9.97 -50.00 -13.82
N GLU A 842 -8.86 -49.29 -14.10
CA GLU A 842 -7.94 -48.75 -13.10
C GLU A 842 -7.95 -47.22 -13.17
N ILE A 843 -8.14 -46.57 -12.01
CA ILE A 843 -8.13 -45.12 -11.86
C ILE A 843 -6.89 -44.73 -11.08
N THR A 844 -6.04 -43.92 -11.69
CA THR A 844 -4.81 -43.37 -11.11
C THR A 844 -4.84 -41.84 -11.07
N ILE A 845 -3.88 -41.23 -10.37
CA ILE A 845 -3.66 -39.78 -10.36
C ILE A 845 -3.63 -39.20 -11.79
N ASN A 846 -2.87 -39.82 -12.69
CA ASN A 846 -2.73 -39.34 -14.07
C ASN A 846 -4.01 -39.55 -14.88
N THR A 847 -4.81 -40.59 -14.61
CA THR A 847 -6.13 -40.73 -15.26
C THR A 847 -7.10 -39.61 -14.86
N LEU A 848 -7.10 -39.17 -13.60
CA LEU A 848 -7.93 -38.03 -13.18
C LEU A 848 -7.41 -36.72 -13.78
N GLN A 849 -6.09 -36.54 -13.85
CA GLN A 849 -5.46 -35.39 -14.52
C GLN A 849 -5.90 -35.31 -15.99
N GLY A 850 -5.84 -36.44 -16.71
CA GLY A 850 -6.30 -36.55 -18.09
C GLY A 850 -7.80 -36.35 -18.23
N TYR A 851 -8.62 -36.89 -17.33
CA TYR A 851 -10.07 -36.64 -17.31
C TYR A 851 -10.37 -35.15 -17.18
N SER A 852 -9.69 -34.49 -16.25
CA SER A 852 -9.91 -33.07 -15.96
C SER A 852 -9.36 -32.13 -17.05
N TYR A 853 -8.42 -32.61 -17.86
CA TYR A 853 -7.97 -31.93 -19.08
C TYR A 853 -9.09 -31.79 -20.14
N VAL A 854 -10.09 -32.69 -20.15
CA VAL A 854 -11.14 -32.72 -21.19
C VAL A 854 -12.58 -32.59 -20.68
N VAL A 855 -12.86 -32.92 -19.42
CA VAL A 855 -14.20 -32.86 -18.80
C VAL A 855 -14.17 -31.97 -17.54
N ARG A 856 -15.17 -31.09 -17.40
CA ARG A 856 -15.46 -30.36 -16.15
C ARG A 856 -16.72 -30.93 -15.49
N GLY A 857 -16.62 -31.30 -14.22
CA GLY A 857 -17.67 -31.97 -13.45
C GLY A 857 -17.64 -33.50 -13.55
N PHE A 858 -18.60 -34.17 -12.92
CA PHE A 858 -18.75 -35.62 -12.93
C PHE A 858 -20.17 -36.06 -13.24
N GLN A 859 -20.29 -37.22 -13.87
CA GLN A 859 -21.51 -38.02 -13.78
C GLN A 859 -21.53 -38.78 -12.45
N LYS A 860 -22.73 -38.92 -11.85
CA LYS A 860 -22.91 -39.56 -10.54
C LYS A 860 -22.27 -40.95 -10.46
N GLU A 861 -22.39 -41.74 -11.52
CA GLU A 861 -21.84 -43.10 -11.65
C GLU A 861 -20.30 -43.15 -11.70
N SER A 862 -19.64 -42.03 -11.99
CA SER A 862 -18.18 -41.92 -12.06
C SER A 862 -17.55 -41.45 -10.75
N LEU A 863 -18.29 -40.78 -9.86
CA LEU A 863 -17.77 -40.20 -8.61
C LEU A 863 -17.10 -41.25 -7.70
N GLU A 864 -17.75 -42.41 -7.51
CA GLU A 864 -17.22 -43.49 -6.66
C GLU A 864 -15.87 -44.01 -7.17
N LYS A 865 -15.68 -44.09 -8.49
CA LYS A 865 -14.45 -44.60 -9.10
C LYS A 865 -13.24 -43.71 -8.84
N PHE A 866 -13.45 -42.39 -8.71
CA PHE A 866 -12.36 -41.44 -8.48
C PHE A 866 -12.09 -41.13 -7.01
N LYS A 867 -12.94 -41.58 -6.07
CA LYS A 867 -12.86 -41.22 -4.65
C LYS A 867 -11.47 -41.49 -4.05
N SER A 868 -10.91 -42.67 -4.26
CA SER A 868 -9.60 -43.07 -3.70
C SER A 868 -8.46 -42.18 -4.21
N VAL A 869 -8.43 -41.90 -5.51
CA VAL A 869 -7.43 -41.02 -6.12
C VAL A 869 -7.63 -39.57 -5.67
N GLY A 870 -8.86 -39.11 -5.49
CA GLY A 870 -9.15 -37.79 -4.93
C GLY A 870 -8.57 -37.63 -3.51
N GLN A 871 -8.75 -38.63 -2.65
CA GLN A 871 -8.14 -38.63 -1.31
C GLN A 871 -6.60 -38.62 -1.37
N GLU A 872 -6.01 -39.35 -2.32
CA GLU A 872 -4.57 -39.38 -2.50
C GLU A 872 -4.01 -38.02 -2.96
N LEU A 873 -4.68 -37.35 -3.90
CA LEU A 873 -4.31 -36.01 -4.37
C LEU A 873 -4.38 -34.96 -3.27
N LEU A 874 -5.46 -34.96 -2.49
CA LEU A 874 -5.62 -34.07 -1.33
C LEU A 874 -4.51 -34.30 -0.29
N LYS A 875 -4.18 -35.57 -0.01
CA LYS A 875 -3.13 -35.94 0.94
C LYS A 875 -1.74 -35.48 0.48
N LYS A 876 -1.46 -35.56 -0.81
CA LYS A 876 -0.15 -35.22 -1.38
C LYS A 876 -0.02 -33.74 -1.74
N GLY A 877 -1.12 -32.98 -1.83
CA GLY A 877 -1.09 -31.57 -2.26
C GLY A 877 -0.94 -31.41 -3.77
N LEU A 878 -1.31 -32.42 -4.56
CA LEU A 878 -1.08 -32.47 -6.00
C LEU A 878 -2.22 -31.81 -6.79
N VAL A 879 -2.43 -30.51 -6.56
CA VAL A 879 -3.50 -29.73 -7.19
C VAL A 879 -2.92 -28.71 -8.17
N ASN A 880 -3.46 -28.67 -9.39
CA ASN A 880 -3.09 -27.69 -10.42
C ASN A 880 -4.33 -27.18 -11.17
N ASP A 881 -4.12 -26.23 -12.09
CA ASP A 881 -5.21 -25.57 -12.81
C ASP A 881 -6.10 -26.50 -13.63
N PHE A 882 -5.61 -27.69 -13.98
CA PHE A 882 -6.36 -28.66 -14.77
C PHE A 882 -7.22 -29.57 -13.91
N ASN A 883 -6.75 -30.00 -12.73
CA ASN A 883 -7.50 -30.95 -11.89
C ASN A 883 -8.31 -30.33 -10.74
N LYS A 884 -8.05 -29.06 -10.39
CA LYS A 884 -8.63 -28.42 -9.20
C LYS A 884 -10.16 -28.47 -9.12
N ASP A 885 -10.86 -28.06 -10.17
CA ASP A 885 -12.33 -27.93 -10.16
C ASP A 885 -12.98 -29.30 -9.93
N ASN A 886 -12.51 -30.32 -10.65
CA ASN A 886 -12.99 -31.69 -10.51
C ASN A 886 -12.63 -32.27 -9.15
N LEU A 887 -11.39 -32.09 -8.68
CA LEU A 887 -11.01 -32.57 -7.36
C LEU A 887 -11.90 -31.97 -6.27
N PHE A 888 -12.23 -30.67 -6.36
CA PHE A 888 -13.10 -29.99 -5.41
C PHE A 888 -14.55 -30.47 -5.47
N ILE A 889 -15.11 -30.62 -6.67
CA ILE A 889 -16.46 -31.20 -6.86
C ILE A 889 -16.52 -32.63 -6.31
N LEU A 890 -15.53 -33.47 -6.62
CA LEU A 890 -15.44 -34.83 -6.10
C LEU A 890 -15.37 -34.83 -4.57
N SER A 891 -14.59 -33.93 -4.00
CA SER A 891 -14.42 -33.80 -2.55
C SER A 891 -15.73 -33.40 -1.86
N LEU A 892 -16.44 -32.43 -2.42
CA LEU A 892 -17.75 -31.96 -1.94
C LEU A 892 -18.81 -33.07 -1.89
N PHE A 893 -18.82 -33.98 -2.86
CA PHE A 893 -19.78 -35.10 -2.90
C PHE A 893 -19.35 -36.33 -2.12
N MET A 894 -18.05 -36.69 -2.13
CA MET A 894 -17.63 -38.05 -1.76
C MET A 894 -16.60 -38.13 -0.61
N ILE A 895 -15.99 -37.01 -0.22
CA ILE A 895 -14.87 -37.00 0.73
C ILE A 895 -15.21 -36.08 1.91
N ASN A 896 -15.43 -36.68 3.08
CA ASN A 896 -15.57 -35.93 4.33
C ASN A 896 -14.19 -35.56 4.88
N PRO A 897 -13.84 -34.27 5.01
CA PRO A 897 -12.55 -33.87 5.57
C PRO A 897 -12.45 -34.11 7.09
N SER A 898 -13.57 -34.43 7.74
CA SER A 898 -13.61 -34.73 9.18
C SER A 898 -13.37 -36.20 9.53
N ASP A 899 -13.28 -37.09 8.53
CA ASP A 899 -13.01 -38.51 8.77
C ASP A 899 -11.53 -38.71 9.13
N GLU A 900 -11.23 -39.48 10.17
CA GLU A 900 -9.85 -39.70 10.66
C GLU A 900 -8.91 -40.31 9.60
N GLU A 901 -9.46 -41.06 8.64
CA GLU A 901 -8.70 -41.70 7.56
C GLU A 901 -8.35 -40.72 6.43
N VAL A 902 -9.02 -39.58 6.34
CA VAL A 902 -8.80 -38.57 5.30
C VAL A 902 -7.70 -37.62 5.73
N LYS A 903 -6.62 -37.57 4.93
CA LYS A 903 -5.50 -36.65 5.13
C LYS A 903 -5.53 -35.59 4.05
N VAL A 904 -5.40 -34.33 4.43
CA VAL A 904 -5.39 -33.18 3.53
C VAL A 904 -4.12 -32.36 3.76
N ASN A 905 -3.41 -32.05 2.69
CA ASN A 905 -2.26 -31.14 2.72
C ASN A 905 -2.75 -29.69 2.60
N TRP A 906 -3.05 -29.07 3.74
CA TRP A 906 -3.63 -27.73 3.81
C TRP A 906 -2.68 -26.61 3.34
N SER A 907 -1.36 -26.82 3.39
CA SER A 907 -0.37 -25.79 3.01
C SER A 907 -0.10 -25.72 1.51
N GLU A 908 -0.33 -26.81 0.77
CA GLU A 908 -0.04 -26.89 -0.68
C GLU A 908 -1.27 -26.65 -1.56
N ILE A 909 -2.48 -26.59 -0.96
CA ILE A 909 -3.75 -26.50 -1.71
C ILE A 909 -4.44 -25.18 -1.39
N ASN A 910 -4.74 -24.40 -2.44
CA ASN A 910 -5.56 -23.20 -2.34
C ASN A 910 -7.06 -23.55 -2.49
N PHE A 911 -7.82 -23.43 -1.41
CA PHE A 911 -9.26 -23.75 -1.36
C PHE A 911 -10.19 -22.60 -1.77
N SER A 912 -9.67 -21.49 -2.32
CA SER A 912 -10.49 -20.35 -2.75
C SER A 912 -11.56 -20.76 -3.78
N GLY A 913 -11.19 -21.59 -4.75
CA GLY A 913 -12.13 -22.13 -5.74
C GLY A 913 -13.23 -23.01 -5.13
N PHE A 914 -12.98 -23.61 -3.96
CA PHE A 914 -13.95 -24.42 -3.22
C PHE A 914 -15.15 -23.58 -2.76
N ILE A 915 -14.87 -22.38 -2.22
CA ILE A 915 -15.88 -21.43 -1.74
C ILE A 915 -16.75 -20.94 -2.92
N ASP A 916 -16.11 -20.62 -4.05
CA ASP A 916 -16.79 -20.19 -5.27
C ASP A 916 -17.73 -21.27 -5.82
N ILE A 917 -17.28 -22.53 -5.89
CA ILE A 917 -18.11 -23.67 -6.33
C ILE A 917 -19.34 -23.80 -5.43
N ILE A 918 -19.19 -23.74 -4.11
CA ILE A 918 -20.31 -23.85 -3.18
C ILE A 918 -21.32 -22.71 -3.39
N LEU A 919 -20.85 -21.47 -3.46
CA LEU A 919 -21.72 -20.30 -3.49
C LEU A 919 -22.44 -20.12 -4.83
N GLN A 920 -21.91 -20.65 -5.93
CA GLN A 920 -22.47 -20.48 -7.28
C GLN A 920 -23.37 -21.65 -7.72
N ASN A 921 -23.43 -22.75 -6.97
CA ASN A 921 -24.21 -23.93 -7.33
C ASN A 921 -25.47 -24.09 -6.48
N GLU A 922 -26.61 -24.33 -7.12
CA GLU A 922 -27.88 -24.63 -6.43
C GLU A 922 -27.88 -26.00 -5.74
N ILE A 923 -26.96 -26.88 -6.16
CA ILE A 923 -26.83 -28.23 -5.59
C ILE A 923 -26.37 -28.14 -4.14
N GLU A 924 -27.01 -28.92 -3.27
CA GLU A 924 -26.51 -29.15 -1.92
C GLU A 924 -25.56 -30.35 -1.92
N PHE A 925 -24.29 -30.07 -1.65
CA PHE A 925 -23.26 -31.10 -1.60
C PHE A 925 -23.25 -31.79 -0.23
N ASP A 926 -22.97 -33.09 -0.22
CA ASP A 926 -23.07 -33.94 0.98
C ASP A 926 -22.09 -33.51 2.09
N TYR A 927 -20.91 -32.98 1.74
CA TYR A 927 -19.86 -32.59 2.70
C TYR A 927 -19.55 -31.08 2.71
N GLU A 928 -20.44 -30.25 2.17
CA GLU A 928 -20.28 -28.79 2.08
C GLU A 928 -19.91 -28.15 3.43
N GLU A 929 -20.66 -28.46 4.49
CA GLU A 929 -20.49 -27.85 5.80
C GLU A 929 -19.15 -28.23 6.44
N GLN A 930 -18.76 -29.50 6.35
CA GLN A 930 -17.51 -30.01 6.92
C GLN A 930 -16.30 -29.39 6.22
N TRP A 931 -16.36 -29.21 4.91
CA TRP A 931 -15.32 -28.51 4.17
C TRP A 931 -15.23 -27.04 4.55
N ILE A 932 -16.35 -26.30 4.60
CA ILE A 932 -16.34 -24.89 5.03
C ILE A 932 -15.74 -24.76 6.43
N LYS A 933 -16.17 -25.59 7.40
CA LYS A 933 -15.66 -25.57 8.78
C LYS A 933 -14.15 -25.80 8.82
N ASN A 934 -13.64 -26.79 8.11
CA ASN A 934 -12.21 -27.08 8.10
C ASN A 934 -11.40 -25.99 7.40
N ILE A 935 -11.88 -25.44 6.29
CA ILE A 935 -11.22 -24.33 5.59
C ILE A 935 -11.08 -23.12 6.53
N ILE A 936 -12.16 -22.72 7.21
CA ILE A 936 -12.12 -21.60 8.17
C ILE A 936 -11.16 -21.88 9.32
N LEU A 937 -11.18 -23.09 9.90
CA LEU A 937 -10.32 -23.44 11.04
C LEU A 937 -8.84 -23.61 10.67
N LYS A 938 -8.53 -23.74 9.38
CA LYS A 938 -7.16 -23.85 8.84
C LYS A 938 -6.68 -22.56 8.17
N ASP A 939 -7.48 -21.52 8.21
CA ASP A 939 -7.13 -20.18 7.75
C ASP A 939 -6.29 -19.47 8.81
N GLU A 940 -4.97 -19.55 8.66
CA GLU A 940 -4.00 -18.99 9.62
C GLU A 940 -3.64 -17.53 9.33
N ASP A 941 -3.73 -17.10 8.06
CA ASP A 941 -3.37 -15.75 7.60
C ASP A 941 -4.57 -14.87 7.23
N GLY A 942 -5.77 -15.44 7.20
CA GLY A 942 -7.02 -14.73 6.93
C GLY A 942 -7.41 -14.73 5.46
N GLN A 943 -6.62 -15.38 4.59
CA GLN A 943 -6.87 -15.44 3.15
C GLN A 943 -8.25 -16.01 2.82
N TYR A 944 -8.68 -17.08 3.50
CA TYR A 944 -9.98 -17.69 3.19
C TYR A 944 -11.14 -16.87 3.74
N GLY A 945 -10.98 -16.23 4.90
CA GLY A 945 -11.91 -15.20 5.37
C GLY A 945 -12.08 -14.06 4.36
N MET A 946 -10.99 -13.64 3.71
CA MET A 946 -11.04 -12.65 2.63
C MET A 946 -11.76 -13.18 1.38
N GLU A 947 -11.50 -14.42 0.97
CA GLU A 947 -12.16 -15.00 -0.21
C GLU A 947 -13.65 -15.16 0.02
N ILE A 948 -14.07 -15.60 1.21
CA ILE A 948 -15.48 -15.69 1.59
C ILE A 948 -16.20 -14.36 1.37
N LEU A 949 -15.60 -13.26 1.83
CA LEU A 949 -16.13 -11.92 1.61
C LEU A 949 -16.31 -11.63 0.11
N HIS A 950 -15.25 -11.85 -0.67
CA HIS A 950 -15.27 -11.59 -2.11
C HIS A 950 -16.30 -12.44 -2.83
N SER A 951 -16.39 -13.73 -2.54
CA SER A 951 -17.34 -14.62 -3.18
C SER A 951 -18.78 -14.27 -2.82
N ILE A 952 -19.09 -13.89 -1.58
CA ILE A 952 -20.44 -13.40 -1.21
C ILE A 952 -20.82 -12.15 -2.01
N ALA A 953 -19.86 -11.26 -2.24
CA ALA A 953 -20.10 -10.01 -2.96
C ALA A 953 -20.36 -10.19 -4.47
N ARG A 954 -19.99 -11.35 -5.06
CA ARG A 954 -20.20 -11.61 -6.50
C ARG A 954 -21.68 -11.78 -6.84
N ASP A 955 -22.06 -11.36 -8.04
CA ASP A 955 -23.44 -11.46 -8.53
C ASP A 955 -23.94 -12.90 -8.58
N LEU A 956 -23.07 -13.83 -9.03
CA LEU A 956 -23.36 -15.25 -9.18
C LEU A 956 -23.55 -16.00 -7.86
N ALA A 957 -23.19 -15.43 -6.71
CA ALA A 957 -23.35 -16.09 -5.41
C ALA A 957 -24.83 -16.16 -5.00
N LEU A 958 -25.27 -17.34 -4.59
CA LEU A 958 -26.63 -17.60 -4.12
C LEU A 958 -26.78 -17.17 -2.65
N ILE A 959 -27.77 -16.32 -2.38
CA ILE A 959 -27.95 -15.68 -1.06
C ILE A 959 -28.16 -16.69 0.09
N ASN A 960 -28.87 -17.79 -0.16
CA ASN A 960 -29.10 -18.85 0.82
C ASN A 960 -27.80 -19.59 1.17
N LYS A 961 -26.94 -19.87 0.18
CA LYS A 961 -25.61 -20.46 0.38
C LYS A 961 -24.69 -19.51 1.13
N SER A 962 -24.69 -18.22 0.75
CA SER A 962 -23.93 -17.19 1.45
C SER A 962 -24.34 -17.09 2.92
N LYS A 963 -25.66 -17.12 3.21
CA LYS A 963 -26.17 -17.09 4.59
C LYS A 963 -25.70 -18.31 5.38
N LYS A 964 -25.86 -19.52 4.84
CA LYS A 964 -25.39 -20.77 5.47
C LYS A 964 -23.90 -20.71 5.77
N LEU A 965 -23.09 -20.18 4.86
CA LEU A 965 -21.65 -20.01 5.06
C LEU A 965 -21.36 -19.04 6.22
N VAL A 966 -22.00 -17.86 6.26
CA VAL A 966 -21.82 -16.90 7.37
C VAL A 966 -22.26 -17.49 8.71
N ASP A 967 -23.36 -18.26 8.74
CA ASP A 967 -23.82 -18.94 9.95
C ASP A 967 -22.80 -19.99 10.43
N ILE A 968 -22.19 -20.76 9.52
CA ILE A 968 -21.08 -21.69 9.84
C ILE A 968 -19.85 -20.93 10.37
N PHE A 969 -19.55 -19.76 9.78
CA PHE A 969 -18.45 -18.91 10.25
C PHE A 969 -18.70 -18.44 11.69
N GLU A 970 -19.92 -17.99 11.98
CA GLU A 970 -20.34 -17.60 13.33
C GLU A 970 -20.16 -18.73 14.35
N GLU A 971 -20.51 -19.97 14.00
CA GLU A 971 -20.29 -21.14 14.87
C GLU A 971 -18.80 -21.42 15.16
N THR A 972 -17.91 -21.02 14.24
CA THR A 972 -16.48 -21.32 14.28
C THR A 972 -15.60 -20.14 14.70
N ILE A 973 -16.17 -18.94 14.86
CA ILE A 973 -15.46 -17.68 15.09
C ILE A 973 -14.52 -17.71 16.30
N ASN A 974 -14.91 -18.39 17.38
CA ASN A 974 -14.11 -18.50 18.60
C ASN A 974 -12.84 -19.33 18.41
N ARG A 975 -12.80 -20.19 17.39
CA ARG A 975 -11.66 -21.04 17.03
C ARG A 975 -10.93 -20.56 15.77
N TYR A 976 -11.45 -19.53 15.10
CA TYR A 976 -10.80 -18.89 13.96
C TYR A 976 -9.52 -18.19 14.41
N ALA A 977 -8.36 -18.57 13.87
CA ALA A 977 -7.07 -18.07 14.35
C ALA A 977 -6.70 -16.71 13.74
N ALA A 978 -7.06 -16.49 12.48
CA ALA A 978 -6.62 -15.32 11.73
C ALA A 978 -7.42 -14.04 11.99
N LYS A 979 -6.96 -12.95 11.36
CA LYS A 979 -7.64 -11.66 11.29
C LYS A 979 -7.78 -11.23 9.83
N ILE A 980 -8.92 -10.64 9.48
CA ILE A 980 -9.30 -10.31 8.11
C ILE A 980 -9.21 -8.79 7.90
N LYS A 981 -8.54 -8.34 6.83
CA LYS A 981 -8.36 -6.90 6.56
C LYS A 981 -9.70 -6.23 6.22
N PHE A 982 -10.10 -5.22 7.01
CA PHE A 982 -11.45 -4.63 6.88
C PHE A 982 -11.65 -3.77 5.62
N ASN A 983 -10.58 -3.23 5.01
CA ASN A 983 -10.67 -2.29 3.89
C ASN A 983 -11.44 -2.84 2.67
N LEU A 984 -11.41 -4.15 2.46
CA LEU A 984 -12.12 -4.78 1.34
C LEU A 984 -13.60 -5.04 1.64
N PHE A 985 -14.00 -5.17 2.91
CA PHE A 985 -15.42 -5.24 3.30
C PHE A 985 -16.18 -4.02 2.78
N LEU A 986 -15.53 -2.88 2.90
CA LEU A 986 -16.11 -1.59 2.53
C LEU A 986 -16.37 -1.53 1.03
N ARG A 987 -15.39 -1.94 0.22
CA ARG A 987 -15.55 -2.03 -1.22
C ARG A 987 -16.65 -3.02 -1.62
N ALA A 988 -16.75 -4.15 -0.90
CA ALA A 988 -17.78 -5.16 -1.14
C ALA A 988 -19.19 -4.64 -0.79
N ILE A 989 -19.35 -3.95 0.33
CA ILE A 989 -20.63 -3.38 0.79
C ILE A 989 -21.05 -2.19 -0.09
N GLU A 990 -20.11 -1.30 -0.43
CA GLU A 990 -20.34 -0.12 -1.30
C GLU A 990 -20.86 -0.51 -2.68
N LYS A 991 -20.30 -1.57 -3.26
CA LYS A 991 -20.63 -2.02 -4.61
C LYS A 991 -21.84 -2.96 -4.68
N GLN A 992 -22.42 -3.32 -3.54
CA GLN A 992 -23.48 -4.32 -3.51
C GLN A 992 -24.86 -3.66 -3.64
N ASP A 993 -25.42 -3.73 -4.83
CA ASP A 993 -26.76 -3.21 -5.13
C ASP A 993 -27.90 -4.13 -4.66
N ASN A 994 -27.60 -5.41 -4.35
CA ASN A 994 -28.58 -6.35 -3.82
C ASN A 994 -28.75 -6.17 -2.30
N PRO A 995 -29.92 -5.69 -1.80
CA PRO A 995 -30.07 -5.34 -0.39
C PRO A 995 -29.87 -6.55 0.57
N PRO A 996 -30.43 -7.75 0.31
CA PRO A 996 -30.14 -8.92 1.13
C PRO A 996 -28.66 -9.30 1.24
N LYS A 997 -27.90 -9.21 0.14
CA LYS A 997 -26.45 -9.46 0.16
C LYS A 997 -25.72 -8.37 0.95
N LYS A 998 -26.11 -7.11 0.77
CA LYS A 998 -25.54 -5.98 1.50
C LYS A 998 -25.72 -6.13 3.02
N ASP A 999 -26.93 -6.47 3.46
CA ASP A 999 -27.23 -6.71 4.87
C ASP A 999 -26.41 -7.89 5.44
N LEU A 1000 -26.24 -8.95 4.65
CA LEU A 1000 -25.42 -10.10 5.04
C LEU A 1000 -23.93 -9.72 5.20
N LEU A 1001 -23.39 -8.92 4.28
CA LEU A 1001 -22.02 -8.40 4.37
C LEU A 1001 -21.83 -7.49 5.59
N ILE A 1002 -22.82 -6.63 5.91
CA ILE A 1002 -22.81 -5.80 7.12
C ILE A 1002 -22.85 -6.68 8.38
N ARG A 1003 -23.69 -7.72 8.41
CA ARG A 1003 -23.71 -8.70 9.52
C ARG A 1003 -22.36 -9.38 9.68
N PHE A 1004 -21.73 -9.80 8.58
CA PHE A 1004 -20.42 -10.46 8.62
C PHE A 1004 -19.32 -9.52 9.13
N PHE A 1005 -19.34 -8.24 8.72
CA PHE A 1005 -18.44 -7.22 9.25
C PHE A 1005 -18.57 -7.09 10.78
N PHE A 1006 -19.79 -6.94 11.30
CA PHE A 1006 -20.00 -6.82 12.75
C PHE A 1006 -19.64 -8.12 13.49
N LEU A 1007 -19.89 -9.29 12.93
CA LEU A 1007 -19.45 -10.56 13.53
C LEU A 1007 -17.93 -10.58 13.76
N LEU A 1008 -17.16 -10.12 12.78
CA LEU A 1008 -15.69 -10.06 12.89
C LEU A 1008 -15.23 -8.97 13.87
N LEU A 1009 -15.87 -7.80 13.84
CA LEU A 1009 -15.56 -6.69 14.76
C LEU A 1009 -15.87 -7.07 16.22
N ASP A 1010 -17.03 -7.65 16.48
CA ASP A 1010 -17.50 -8.08 17.79
C ASP A 1010 -16.52 -9.13 18.40
N ASN A 1011 -15.82 -9.90 17.56
CA ASN A 1011 -14.85 -10.95 17.96
C ASN A 1011 -13.37 -10.57 17.78
N ALA A 1012 -13.05 -9.30 17.50
CA ALA A 1012 -11.68 -8.80 17.25
C ALA A 1012 -10.92 -9.59 16.16
N LYS A 1013 -11.66 -10.07 15.14
CA LYS A 1013 -11.14 -10.81 13.97
C LYS A 1013 -10.90 -9.92 12.75
N LEU A 1014 -10.92 -8.60 12.94
CA LEU A 1014 -10.50 -7.66 11.91
C LEU A 1014 -9.02 -7.29 12.10
N ALA A 1015 -8.29 -7.30 11.00
CA ALA A 1015 -6.95 -6.77 10.88
C ALA A 1015 -7.01 -5.37 10.25
N HIS A 1016 -5.93 -4.63 10.46
CA HIS A 1016 -5.69 -3.39 9.77
C HIS A 1016 -5.66 -3.57 8.23
N GLY A 1017 -6.18 -2.60 7.49
CA GLY A 1017 -5.88 -2.40 6.07
C GLY A 1017 -5.48 -0.96 5.79
N TYR A 1018 -4.71 -0.73 4.72
CA TYR A 1018 -4.04 0.53 4.34
C TYR A 1018 -4.87 1.84 4.41
N PHE A 1019 -6.20 1.77 4.41
CA PHE A 1019 -7.09 2.93 4.46
C PHE A 1019 -7.91 2.88 5.75
N GLY A 1020 -7.55 3.74 6.71
CA GLY A 1020 -8.05 3.76 8.09
C GLY A 1020 -9.47 4.31 8.28
N SER A 1021 -9.65 5.27 9.22
CA SER A 1021 -10.95 5.83 9.63
C SER A 1021 -11.86 6.35 8.49
N GLY A 1022 -11.29 7.02 7.48
CA GLY A 1022 -12.09 7.63 6.40
C GLY A 1022 -12.95 6.62 5.63
N LYS A 1023 -12.47 5.39 5.51
CA LYS A 1023 -13.21 4.31 4.85
C LYS A 1023 -14.34 3.76 5.73
N LEU A 1024 -14.17 3.72 7.05
CA LEU A 1024 -15.27 3.42 7.98
C LEU A 1024 -16.29 4.55 8.06
N ALA A 1025 -15.89 5.81 7.89
CA ALA A 1025 -16.83 6.93 7.75
C ALA A 1025 -17.70 6.79 6.50
N ASP A 1026 -17.14 6.33 5.37
CA ASP A 1026 -17.91 6.01 4.16
C ASP A 1026 -18.90 4.85 4.38
N LEU A 1027 -18.54 3.87 5.22
CA LEU A 1027 -19.49 2.82 5.65
C LEU A 1027 -20.62 3.40 6.47
N MET A 1028 -20.31 4.27 7.45
CA MET A 1028 -21.31 4.85 8.35
C MET A 1028 -22.43 5.53 7.59
N LYS A 1029 -22.11 6.25 6.50
CA LYS A 1029 -23.12 6.89 5.63
C LYS A 1029 -24.13 5.92 5.01
N GLN A 1030 -23.79 4.63 4.94
CA GLN A 1030 -24.64 3.57 4.39
C GLN A 1030 -25.35 2.74 5.47
N LEU A 1031 -24.96 2.91 6.74
CA LEU A 1031 -25.61 2.27 7.88
C LEU A 1031 -26.80 3.11 8.35
N ASP A 1032 -27.82 2.45 8.90
CA ASP A 1032 -28.88 3.18 9.61
C ASP A 1032 -28.35 3.82 10.90
N PRO A 1033 -29.05 4.82 11.47
CA PRO A 1033 -28.57 5.55 12.65
C PRO A 1033 -28.24 4.69 13.88
N ASN A 1034 -28.88 3.53 14.05
CA ASN A 1034 -28.57 2.63 15.17
C ASN A 1034 -27.26 1.89 14.94
N LEU A 1035 -27.02 1.41 13.72
CA LEU A 1035 -25.76 0.75 13.36
C LEU A 1035 -24.58 1.73 13.29
N GLN A 1036 -24.79 2.98 12.87
CA GLN A 1036 -23.79 4.05 12.97
C GLN A 1036 -23.35 4.23 14.43
N LYS A 1037 -24.33 4.37 15.33
CA LYS A 1037 -24.09 4.47 16.78
C LYS A 1037 -23.44 3.20 17.34
N LYS A 1038 -23.82 2.00 16.87
CA LYS A 1038 -23.16 0.74 17.29
C LYS A 1038 -21.69 0.77 16.91
N LEU A 1039 -21.37 1.13 15.66
CA LEU A 1039 -20.00 1.16 15.15
C LEU A 1039 -19.13 2.16 15.91
N ALA A 1040 -19.53 3.43 16.00
CA ALA A 1040 -18.71 4.46 16.65
C ALA A 1040 -18.48 4.23 18.16
N LYS A 1041 -19.35 3.44 18.81
CA LYS A 1041 -19.24 3.06 20.23
C LYS A 1041 -18.50 1.75 20.45
N HIS A 1042 -18.06 1.07 19.39
CA HIS A 1042 -17.55 -0.28 19.52
C HIS A 1042 -16.14 -0.28 20.11
N SER A 1043 -15.96 -0.84 21.31
CA SER A 1043 -14.67 -0.81 22.03
C SER A 1043 -13.53 -1.48 21.27
N LYS A 1044 -13.82 -2.50 20.44
CA LYS A 1044 -12.81 -3.15 19.58
C LYS A 1044 -12.37 -2.32 18.37
N LEU A 1045 -12.90 -1.12 18.15
CA LEU A 1045 -12.32 -0.24 17.12
C LEU A 1045 -10.84 0.07 17.41
N SER A 1046 -10.45 0.13 18.68
CA SER A 1046 -9.05 0.32 19.09
C SER A 1046 -8.11 -0.82 18.70
N THR A 1047 -8.63 -1.96 18.23
CA THR A 1047 -7.80 -3.05 17.71
C THR A 1047 -7.46 -2.87 16.23
N ILE A 1048 -8.08 -1.91 15.54
CA ILE A 1048 -7.88 -1.65 14.10
C ILE A 1048 -7.64 -0.18 13.76
N LEU A 1049 -8.04 0.76 14.62
CA LEU A 1049 -7.87 2.21 14.48
C LEU A 1049 -7.05 2.78 15.64
N SER A 1050 -6.32 3.86 15.37
CA SER A 1050 -5.72 4.69 16.42
C SER A 1050 -6.80 5.44 17.22
N PRO A 1051 -6.48 5.97 18.43
CA PRO A 1051 -7.40 6.82 19.19
C PRO A 1051 -7.92 8.02 18.38
N LEU A 1052 -7.05 8.68 17.63
CA LEU A 1052 -7.38 9.81 16.79
C LEU A 1052 -8.32 9.46 15.62
N GLU A 1053 -8.09 8.30 14.99
CA GLU A 1053 -8.98 7.75 13.98
C GLU A 1053 -10.39 7.44 14.52
N ILE A 1054 -10.47 6.98 15.78
CA ILE A 1054 -11.74 6.75 16.48
C ILE A 1054 -12.46 8.07 16.74
N GLU A 1055 -11.74 9.12 17.17
CA GLU A 1055 -12.33 10.45 17.36
C GLU A 1055 -12.90 11.02 16.06
N ASN A 1056 -12.15 10.93 14.97
CA ASN A 1056 -12.61 11.36 13.64
C ASN A 1056 -13.88 10.61 13.22
N LEU A 1057 -13.95 9.29 13.49
CA LEU A 1057 -15.14 8.50 13.19
C LEU A 1057 -16.35 8.90 14.05
N LYS A 1058 -16.15 9.23 15.33
CA LYS A 1058 -17.22 9.70 16.23
C LYS A 1058 -17.85 11.01 15.75
N ARG A 1059 -17.05 11.90 15.15
CA ARG A 1059 -17.48 13.21 14.63
C ARG A 1059 -18.45 13.14 13.44
N GLU A 1060 -18.55 11.98 12.80
CA GLU A 1060 -19.51 11.72 11.72
C GLU A 1060 -20.94 11.48 12.24
N ILE A 1061 -21.14 11.36 13.56
CA ILE A 1061 -22.47 11.23 14.17
C ILE A 1061 -23.09 12.61 14.42
N GLU A 1062 -24.34 12.80 13.97
CA GLU A 1062 -25.16 14.02 14.17
C GLU A 1062 -26.17 13.95 15.32
#